data_AF-A0A820W9A6-F1
#
_entry.id   AF-A0A820W9A6-F1
#
_cell.length_a   1.000
_cell.length_b   1.000
_cell.length_c   1.000
_cell.angle_alpha   90.00
_cell.angle_beta   90.00
_cell.angle_gamma   90.00
#
_symmetry.space_group_name_H-M   'P 1'
#
loop_
_entity.id
_entity.type
_entity.pdbx_description
1 polymer ?
#
loop_
_entity_poly.entity_id
_entity_poly.type
_entity_poly.pdbx_seq_one_letter_code
_entity_poly.pdbx_strand_id
1 'polypeptide(L)'
;LLEIQWTDAERTLTVLIDSLTKRRSEYQDFENKFVRFIQWFENFLNNEISQRLDGLTIQSTLEILKNDIRNIITDKRKYVNELLIQGRLLQSQSTDQTQLQTIKQKIEQLEHIMDTVEQHVEKRIKKTEITYKMFNDFEQGFENIRSWMDTIEVNLQRTLTTQTTNEFHIHQQSIATIETDIEKHSTVISNLLALGHNLLNETDISQRNIDSLSRTIQTLEQRWLSLKELIMKRKFELDNIHVSWRSIDEAINRVSKMISDHERFLTEVKRASGDGLQGVRNEYKSLENFKRTLDHDDKEIQQIANSYSEILRLYPTTDSNNEMRIRIKDLNHRWETLNGTVHETLKHLKYMLSVHGDFQLTQDSLVLWLTDLDVLLTNLEHLSEASTNEKIRQLDDMDREIQEKQAKIEYVQKCANYLLNKTVDARGLTINMNELAKFLQQLRNLTKRIRKLKQNLMNPSDHHLDLMSSARVSPVRTSTSPTRKRLASPSPTRSRSPNRYLRNRDRFLCSYDKIELDDCRQRADKLLADFEDILLQINADFRSKEESLHSSTPIGIQIENLPMDFTYNRILTSSRRKIDTLREFILQIKQELGAYLIQDLNNDPIVLDIMNKWTHLQALANDKDDQLNQNHQQWRHFKRQLEDLEQSAQEFTNSDHLLSRTIYSKSDVNQRLDEFEILLKSTIDLADKFNDNSNEWIIIEHRLQSIKDKFQYLLTKSNRQYRELKINTDIKHEILEINSQLDHLETLAHSLEPIDHNEINQNINRTKLHRFIRIHDDLEILNERLIKINDNSLSILSHDQIRQTNDFKLLFDRLNSIKHIVRIYLDQLEKLLAQNEINQNFSLSNFSQLRTSNNNFPVKQK
;
A
#
# COMPACT_ATOMS: atom_id res chain seq x y z
N LEU A 1 73.40 18.00 -26.30
CA LEU A 1 72.71 17.46 -27.51
C LEU A 1 72.17 16.08 -27.20
N LEU A 2 73.00 15.03 -27.18
CA LEU A 2 72.59 13.68 -26.74
C LEU A 2 71.80 13.75 -25.41
N GLU A 3 72.38 14.33 -24.37
CA GLU A 3 71.73 14.59 -23.07
C GLU A 3 70.34 15.22 -23.18
N ILE A 4 70.13 16.13 -24.14
CA ILE A 4 68.84 16.81 -24.37
C ILE A 4 67.84 15.84 -25.00
N GLN A 5 68.25 15.05 -26.00
CA GLN A 5 67.41 14.02 -26.64
C GLN A 5 67.00 12.94 -25.62
N TRP A 6 67.92 12.46 -24.77
CA TRP A 6 67.58 11.53 -23.67
C TRP A 6 66.53 12.13 -22.72
N THR A 7 66.68 13.40 -22.31
CA THR A 7 65.70 14.04 -21.40
C THR A 7 64.33 14.26 -22.04
N ASP A 8 64.26 14.51 -23.36
CA ASP A 8 62.97 14.75 -24.03
C ASP A 8 62.20 13.44 -24.30
N ALA A 9 62.93 12.35 -24.59
CA ALA A 9 62.38 11.00 -24.64
C ALA A 9 61.86 10.54 -23.25
N GLU A 10 62.64 10.72 -22.18
CA GLU A 10 62.22 10.41 -20.80
C GLU A 10 61.00 11.23 -20.37
N ARG A 11 60.95 12.51 -20.75
CA ARG A 11 59.81 13.40 -20.51
C ARG A 11 58.56 12.93 -21.25
N THR A 12 58.70 12.55 -22.52
CA THR A 12 57.59 12.08 -23.36
C THR A 12 57.01 10.76 -22.83
N LEU A 13 57.87 9.80 -22.46
CA LEU A 13 57.49 8.57 -21.77
C LEU A 13 56.74 8.85 -20.46
N THR A 14 57.21 9.82 -19.67
CA THR A 14 56.58 10.17 -18.38
C THR A 14 55.19 10.76 -18.57
N VAL A 15 55.03 11.74 -19.47
CA VAL A 15 53.72 12.36 -19.76
C VAL A 15 52.72 11.33 -20.29
N LEU A 16 53.18 10.34 -21.07
CA LEU A 16 52.32 9.26 -21.55
C LEU A 16 51.85 8.35 -20.40
N ILE A 17 52.77 7.88 -19.56
CA ILE A 17 52.45 7.02 -18.41
C ILE A 17 51.47 7.75 -17.48
N ASP A 18 51.77 8.98 -17.09
CA ASP A 18 50.89 9.80 -16.23
C ASP A 18 49.48 9.97 -16.83
N SER A 19 49.38 10.14 -18.16
CA SER A 19 48.10 10.25 -18.89
C SER A 19 47.31 8.93 -18.89
N LEU A 20 47.97 7.80 -19.13
CA LEU A 20 47.36 6.47 -19.16
C LEU A 20 46.90 6.02 -17.77
N THR A 21 47.77 6.12 -16.76
CA THR A 21 47.44 5.79 -15.36
C THR A 21 46.29 6.68 -14.87
N LYS A 22 46.26 7.96 -15.25
CA LYS A 22 45.13 8.86 -14.97
C LYS A 22 43.84 8.37 -15.64
N ARG A 23 43.81 8.18 -16.96
CA ARG A 23 42.59 7.78 -17.71
C ARG A 23 42.01 6.47 -17.18
N ARG A 24 42.89 5.51 -16.83
CA ARG A 24 42.55 4.25 -16.16
C ARG A 24 41.89 4.48 -14.79
N SER A 25 42.42 5.39 -13.98
CA SER A 25 41.83 5.75 -12.68
C SER A 25 40.45 6.42 -12.81
N GLU A 26 40.24 7.24 -13.84
CA GLU A 26 38.97 7.92 -14.11
C GLU A 26 37.89 6.91 -14.58
N TYR A 27 38.26 5.92 -15.40
CA TYR A 27 37.37 4.80 -15.74
C TYR A 27 37.02 3.96 -14.51
N GLN A 28 38.00 3.62 -13.67
CA GLN A 28 37.76 2.78 -12.48
C GLN A 28 36.87 3.50 -11.44
N ASP A 29 36.99 4.81 -11.28
CA ASP A 29 36.07 5.62 -10.47
C ASP A 29 34.63 5.58 -11.02
N PHE A 30 34.45 5.80 -12.33
CA PHE A 30 33.15 5.67 -12.99
C PHE A 30 32.55 4.27 -12.79
N GLU A 31 33.32 3.20 -12.99
CA GLU A 31 32.87 1.82 -12.83
C GLU A 31 32.45 1.52 -11.38
N ASN A 32 33.27 1.92 -10.40
CA ASN A 32 32.98 1.75 -8.99
C ASN A 32 31.71 2.50 -8.55
N LYS A 33 31.46 3.69 -9.14
CA LYS A 33 30.23 4.47 -8.92
C LYS A 33 29.02 3.85 -9.59
N PHE A 34 29.16 3.35 -10.83
CA PHE A 34 28.12 2.63 -11.55
C PHE A 34 27.64 1.40 -10.77
N VAL A 35 28.55 0.51 -10.33
CA VAL A 35 28.20 -0.69 -9.54
C VAL A 35 27.48 -0.32 -8.24
N ARG A 36 27.92 0.74 -7.53
CA ARG A 36 27.24 1.25 -6.33
C ARG A 36 25.84 1.81 -6.60
N PHE A 37 25.60 2.37 -7.78
CA PHE A 37 24.26 2.81 -8.18
C PHE A 37 23.32 1.63 -8.46
N ILE A 38 23.78 0.59 -9.16
CA ILE A 38 23.00 -0.63 -9.40
C ILE A 38 22.62 -1.30 -8.07
N GLN A 39 23.58 -1.48 -7.15
CA GLN A 39 23.33 -2.02 -5.81
C GLN A 39 22.32 -1.19 -5.00
N TRP A 40 22.38 0.14 -5.12
CA TRP A 40 21.37 1.01 -4.50
C TRP A 40 19.99 0.82 -5.12
N PHE A 41 19.88 0.78 -6.45
CA PHE A 41 18.63 0.58 -7.17
C PHE A 41 17.94 -0.74 -6.77
N GLU A 42 18.68 -1.84 -6.76
CA GLU A 42 18.18 -3.17 -6.39
C GLU A 42 17.66 -3.19 -4.94
N ASN A 43 18.37 -2.58 -3.99
CA ASN A 43 17.89 -2.51 -2.61
C ASN A 43 16.71 -1.53 -2.43
N PHE A 44 16.72 -0.40 -3.14
CA PHE A 44 15.73 0.67 -2.97
C PHE A 44 14.33 0.23 -3.40
N LEU A 45 14.20 -0.37 -4.59
CA LEU A 45 12.90 -0.85 -5.08
C LEU A 45 12.39 -2.10 -4.35
N ASN A 46 13.26 -3.07 -4.03
CA ASN A 46 12.82 -4.33 -3.44
C ASN A 46 12.58 -4.23 -1.93
N ASN A 47 13.43 -3.51 -1.19
CA ASN A 47 13.42 -3.49 0.26
C ASN A 47 13.07 -2.10 0.83
N GLU A 48 13.78 -1.05 0.44
CA GLU A 48 13.83 0.19 1.21
C GLU A 48 12.50 0.97 1.19
N ILE A 49 11.84 1.04 0.04
CA ILE A 49 10.50 1.65 -0.07
C ILE A 49 9.49 0.88 0.81
N SER A 50 9.48 -0.45 0.73
CA SER A 50 8.55 -1.29 1.47
C SER A 50 8.75 -1.16 2.98
N GLN A 51 10.00 -1.21 3.45
CA GLN A 51 10.34 -1.08 4.88
C GLN A 51 10.02 0.30 5.46
N ARG A 52 10.17 1.37 4.66
CA ARG A 52 9.83 2.75 5.08
C ARG A 52 8.33 3.02 5.22
N LEU A 53 7.48 2.15 4.67
CA LEU A 53 6.03 2.35 4.61
C LEU A 53 5.22 1.31 5.40
N ASP A 54 5.87 0.29 5.98
CA ASP A 54 5.20 -0.78 6.72
C ASP A 54 4.52 -0.27 8.01
N GLY A 55 3.38 -0.85 8.34
CA GLY A 55 2.58 -0.53 9.53
C GLY A 55 1.93 0.86 9.57
N LEU A 56 2.19 1.74 8.59
CA LEU A 56 1.75 3.14 8.59
C LEU A 56 0.24 3.32 8.32
N THR A 57 -0.23 4.56 8.55
CA THR A 57 -1.52 5.05 8.05
C THR A 57 -1.41 5.47 6.60
N ILE A 58 -2.51 5.40 5.84
CA ILE A 58 -2.55 5.83 4.43
C ILE A 58 -2.13 7.31 4.25
N GLN A 59 -2.38 8.16 5.25
CA GLN A 59 -1.91 9.55 5.29
C GLN A 59 -0.38 9.64 5.40
N SER A 60 0.21 8.98 6.40
CA SER A 60 1.66 8.98 6.63
C SER A 60 2.42 8.32 5.47
N THR A 61 1.88 7.25 4.91
CA THR A 61 2.39 6.59 3.69
C THR A 61 2.46 7.56 2.52
N LEU A 62 1.41 8.36 2.31
CA LEU A 62 1.39 9.38 1.25
C LEU A 62 2.40 10.50 1.49
N GLU A 63 2.56 10.93 2.74
CA GLU A 63 3.48 12.02 3.11
C GLU A 63 4.95 11.61 2.93
N ILE A 64 5.35 10.43 3.41
CA ILE A 64 6.71 9.88 3.23
C ILE A 64 7.01 9.60 1.75
N LEU A 65 6.02 9.10 0.98
CA LEU A 65 6.17 8.95 -0.47
C LEU A 65 6.38 10.29 -1.18
N LYS A 66 5.60 11.33 -0.82
CA LYS A 66 5.66 12.65 -1.46
C LYS A 66 6.90 13.46 -1.11
N ASN A 67 7.40 13.31 0.12
CA ASN A 67 8.50 14.09 0.69
C ASN A 67 9.78 13.25 0.68
N ASP A 68 9.99 12.39 1.68
CA ASP A 68 11.27 11.70 1.93
C ASP A 68 11.73 10.84 0.75
N ILE A 69 10.86 9.98 0.22
CA ILE A 69 11.21 9.06 -0.87
C ILE A 69 11.46 9.85 -2.17
N ARG A 70 10.66 10.89 -2.45
CA ARG A 70 10.91 11.79 -3.58
C ARG A 70 12.22 12.57 -3.42
N ASN A 71 12.54 13.05 -2.21
CA ASN A 71 13.79 13.76 -1.94
C ASN A 71 15.01 12.85 -2.19
N ILE A 72 15.02 11.63 -1.66
CA ILE A 72 16.05 10.60 -1.91
C ILE A 72 16.25 10.39 -3.42
N ILE A 73 15.14 10.31 -4.18
CA ILE A 73 15.16 10.16 -5.63
C ILE A 73 15.76 11.40 -6.32
N THR A 74 15.40 12.62 -5.92
CA THR A 74 16.00 13.84 -6.51
C THR A 74 17.49 13.98 -6.21
N ASP A 75 17.96 13.55 -5.03
CA ASP A 75 19.38 13.53 -4.71
C ASP A 75 20.13 12.44 -5.49
N LYS A 76 19.49 11.29 -5.71
CA LYS A 76 20.03 10.22 -6.58
C LYS A 76 20.04 10.63 -8.05
N ARG A 77 19.06 11.40 -8.54
CA ARG A 77 19.09 11.99 -9.89
C ARG A 77 20.27 12.95 -10.06
N LYS A 78 20.63 13.75 -9.05
CA LYS A 78 21.86 14.60 -9.08
C LYS A 78 23.12 13.75 -9.24
N TYR A 79 23.26 12.71 -8.42
CA TYR A 79 24.38 11.76 -8.48
C TYR A 79 24.47 11.03 -9.83
N VAL A 80 23.32 10.61 -10.39
CA VAL A 80 23.26 10.01 -11.73
C VAL A 80 23.66 11.04 -12.79
N ASN A 81 23.21 12.29 -12.71
CA ASN A 81 23.61 13.33 -13.67
C ASN A 81 25.12 13.61 -13.64
N GLU A 82 25.75 13.63 -12.45
CA GLU A 82 27.22 13.70 -12.31
C GLU A 82 27.91 12.50 -12.97
N LEU A 83 27.40 11.28 -12.73
CA LEU A 83 27.95 10.05 -13.29
C LEU A 83 27.77 9.97 -14.82
N LEU A 84 26.66 10.48 -15.35
CA LEU A 84 26.41 10.62 -16.79
C LEU A 84 27.38 11.62 -17.43
N ILE A 85 27.73 12.72 -16.74
CA ILE A 85 28.78 13.65 -17.20
C ILE A 85 30.15 12.94 -17.21
N GLN A 86 30.51 12.19 -16.15
CA GLN A 86 31.75 11.40 -16.14
C GLN A 86 31.78 10.37 -17.28
N GLY A 87 30.70 9.63 -17.50
CA GLY A 87 30.59 8.65 -18.59
C GLY A 87 30.72 9.28 -19.97
N ARG A 88 30.03 10.41 -20.23
CA ARG A 88 30.10 11.14 -21.51
C ARG A 88 31.50 11.74 -21.74
N LEU A 89 32.21 12.15 -20.68
CA LEU A 89 33.61 12.57 -20.78
C LEU A 89 34.52 11.39 -21.17
N LEU A 90 34.42 10.25 -20.49
CA LEU A 90 35.18 9.03 -20.86
C LEU A 90 34.88 8.58 -22.29
N GLN A 91 33.61 8.61 -22.70
CA GLN A 91 33.17 8.32 -24.08
C GLN A 91 33.82 9.26 -25.11
N SER A 92 34.08 10.53 -24.76
CA SER A 92 34.74 11.50 -25.64
C SER A 92 36.26 11.37 -25.69
N GLN A 93 36.86 10.64 -24.75
CA GLN A 93 38.31 10.44 -24.64
C GLN A 93 38.78 9.05 -25.07
N SER A 94 37.87 8.08 -25.20
CA SER A 94 38.18 6.71 -25.62
C SER A 94 38.28 6.60 -27.13
N THR A 95 39.40 6.05 -27.61
CA THR A 95 39.68 5.66 -28.99
C THR A 95 39.21 4.24 -29.31
N ASP A 96 38.91 3.42 -28.29
CA ASP A 96 38.58 2.01 -28.47
C ASP A 96 37.07 1.82 -28.68
N GLN A 97 36.71 1.12 -29.75
CA GLN A 97 35.33 0.87 -30.15
C GLN A 97 34.60 -0.10 -29.21
N THR A 98 35.30 -1.02 -28.53
CA THR A 98 34.68 -1.94 -27.54
C THR A 98 34.30 -1.16 -26.28
N GLN A 99 35.28 -0.46 -25.69
CA GLN A 99 35.12 0.35 -24.50
C GLN A 99 34.09 1.47 -24.71
N LEU A 100 34.09 2.13 -25.88
CA LEU A 100 33.12 3.17 -26.22
C LEU A 100 31.69 2.64 -26.38
N GLN A 101 31.49 1.39 -26.84
CA GLN A 101 30.18 0.73 -26.79
C GLN A 101 29.77 0.40 -25.35
N THR A 102 30.69 -0.15 -24.53
CA THR A 102 30.42 -0.48 -23.13
C THR A 102 30.04 0.76 -22.30
N ILE A 103 30.73 1.89 -22.51
CA ILE A 103 30.42 3.16 -21.83
C ILE A 103 29.02 3.67 -22.25
N LYS A 104 28.68 3.63 -23.54
CA LYS A 104 27.33 4.01 -24.03
C LYS A 104 26.23 3.18 -23.37
N GLN A 105 26.38 1.85 -23.37
CA GLN A 105 25.41 0.95 -22.73
C GLN A 105 25.22 1.25 -21.25
N LYS A 106 26.29 1.60 -20.51
CA LYS A 106 26.19 1.99 -19.09
C LYS A 106 25.53 3.36 -18.89
N ILE A 107 25.77 4.33 -19.78
CA ILE A 107 25.07 5.64 -19.79
C ILE A 107 23.57 5.43 -20.04
N GLU A 108 23.20 4.64 -21.04
CA GLU A 108 21.81 4.31 -21.39
C GLU A 108 21.11 3.56 -20.25
N GLN A 109 21.79 2.62 -19.59
CA GLN A 109 21.29 1.92 -18.40
C GLN A 109 21.09 2.87 -17.21
N LEU A 110 22.00 3.83 -16.96
CA LEU A 110 21.86 4.82 -15.88
C LEU A 110 20.61 5.69 -16.08
N GLU A 111 20.38 6.21 -17.29
CA GLU A 111 19.18 7.00 -17.61
C GLU A 111 17.91 6.14 -17.47
N HIS A 112 17.88 4.96 -18.09
CA HIS A 112 16.73 4.04 -18.03
C HIS A 112 16.37 3.61 -16.59
N ILE A 113 17.35 3.28 -15.75
CA ILE A 113 17.13 2.86 -14.36
C ILE A 113 16.59 4.02 -13.52
N MET A 114 17.17 5.22 -13.66
CA MET A 114 16.73 6.40 -12.90
C MET A 114 15.29 6.80 -13.28
N ASP A 115 14.97 6.79 -14.58
CA ASP A 115 13.61 7.01 -15.08
C ASP A 115 12.63 5.92 -14.62
N THR A 116 13.08 4.66 -14.52
CA THR A 116 12.27 3.55 -14.01
C THR A 116 11.90 3.75 -12.52
N VAL A 117 12.83 4.20 -11.69
CA VAL A 117 12.57 4.50 -10.26
C VAL A 117 11.58 5.66 -10.12
N GLU A 118 11.80 6.76 -10.85
CA GLU A 118 10.90 7.92 -10.82
C GLU A 118 9.49 7.55 -11.29
N GLN A 119 9.37 6.81 -12.39
CA GLN A 119 8.08 6.32 -12.85
C GLN A 119 7.41 5.37 -11.85
N HIS A 120 8.16 4.48 -11.19
CA HIS A 120 7.61 3.56 -10.20
C HIS A 120 7.03 4.33 -9.01
N VAL A 121 7.81 5.25 -8.43
CA VAL A 121 7.37 6.01 -7.25
C VAL A 121 6.29 7.04 -7.59
N GLU A 122 6.32 7.66 -8.78
CA GLU A 122 5.24 8.58 -9.17
C GLU A 122 3.93 7.83 -9.48
N LYS A 123 3.98 6.59 -9.99
CA LYS A 123 2.80 5.69 -10.06
C LYS A 123 2.33 5.30 -8.67
N ARG A 124 3.25 4.98 -7.75
CA ARG A 124 2.96 4.65 -6.35
C ARG A 124 2.25 5.80 -5.64
N ILE A 125 2.77 7.03 -5.77
CA ILE A 125 2.19 8.26 -5.21
C ILE A 125 0.78 8.46 -5.74
N LYS A 126 0.57 8.48 -7.07
CA LYS A 126 -0.76 8.68 -7.67
C LYS A 126 -1.79 7.66 -7.19
N LYS A 127 -1.40 6.39 -7.00
CA LYS A 127 -2.29 5.37 -6.43
C LYS A 127 -2.62 5.69 -4.97
N THR A 128 -1.61 5.95 -4.14
CA THR A 128 -1.79 6.31 -2.73
C THR A 128 -2.62 7.61 -2.56
N GLU A 129 -2.51 8.58 -3.47
CA GLU A 129 -3.36 9.79 -3.48
C GLU A 129 -4.84 9.47 -3.68
N ILE A 130 -5.15 8.57 -4.63
CA ILE A 130 -6.52 8.13 -4.92
C ILE A 130 -7.07 7.34 -3.72
N THR A 131 -6.30 6.39 -3.18
CA THR A 131 -6.69 5.61 -1.99
C THR A 131 -6.86 6.50 -0.75
N TYR A 132 -5.98 7.49 -0.54
CA TYR A 132 -6.09 8.46 0.55
C TYR A 132 -7.35 9.33 0.41
N LYS A 133 -7.64 9.82 -0.81
CA LYS A 133 -8.87 10.58 -1.07
C LYS A 133 -10.11 9.73 -0.79
N MET A 134 -10.14 8.48 -1.29
CA MET A 134 -11.23 7.55 -1.02
C MET A 134 -11.40 7.31 0.49
N PHE A 135 -10.31 7.12 1.24
CA PHE A 135 -10.36 6.95 2.69
C PHE A 135 -10.93 8.20 3.40
N ASN A 136 -10.49 9.40 3.03
CA ASN A 136 -11.04 10.66 3.57
C ASN A 136 -12.52 10.85 3.22
N ASP A 137 -12.91 10.58 1.97
CA ASP A 137 -14.29 10.66 1.48
C ASP A 137 -15.19 9.64 2.22
N PHE A 138 -14.67 8.46 2.58
CA PHE A 138 -15.35 7.48 3.44
C PHE A 138 -15.56 8.02 4.86
N GLU A 139 -14.48 8.40 5.56
CA GLU A 139 -14.54 8.82 6.97
C GLU A 139 -15.46 10.04 7.16
N GLN A 140 -15.37 11.03 6.28
CA GLN A 140 -16.23 12.22 6.33
C GLN A 140 -17.70 11.88 6.08
N GLY A 141 -18.00 10.99 5.13
CA GLY A 141 -19.37 10.54 4.88
C GLY A 141 -19.92 9.64 5.99
N PHE A 142 -19.06 8.80 6.59
CA PHE A 142 -19.42 7.90 7.68
C PHE A 142 -19.85 8.68 8.93
N GLU A 143 -19.06 9.66 9.40
CA GLU A 143 -19.42 10.44 10.61
C GLU A 143 -20.68 11.29 10.40
N ASN A 144 -20.91 11.83 9.19
CA ASN A 144 -22.16 12.51 8.84
C ASN A 144 -23.37 11.56 8.94
N ILE A 145 -23.26 10.36 8.37
CA ILE A 145 -24.33 9.34 8.44
C ILE A 145 -24.51 8.81 9.86
N ARG A 146 -23.43 8.65 10.63
CA ARG A 146 -23.46 8.19 12.03
C ARG A 146 -24.29 9.12 12.91
N SER A 147 -24.01 10.42 12.86
CA SER A 147 -24.75 11.46 13.60
C SER A 147 -26.26 11.47 13.24
N TRP A 148 -26.57 11.28 11.96
CA TRP A 148 -27.95 11.13 11.48
C TRP A 148 -28.60 9.83 11.99
N MET A 149 -27.92 8.67 11.90
CA MET A 149 -28.42 7.40 12.40
C MET A 149 -28.68 7.44 13.91
N ASP A 150 -27.75 7.98 14.70
CA ASP A 150 -27.88 8.15 16.15
C ASP A 150 -29.17 8.95 16.48
N THR A 151 -29.46 9.99 15.69
CA THR A 151 -30.67 10.83 15.83
C THR A 151 -31.97 10.09 15.46
N ILE A 152 -31.99 9.35 14.33
CA ILE A 152 -33.19 8.63 13.86
C ILE A 152 -33.47 7.38 14.71
N GLU A 153 -32.45 6.63 15.13
CA GLU A 153 -32.59 5.48 16.02
C GLU A 153 -33.21 5.89 17.36
N VAL A 154 -32.74 6.98 17.98
CA VAL A 154 -33.36 7.54 19.20
C VAL A 154 -34.81 7.93 18.97
N ASN A 155 -35.13 8.60 17.84
CA ASN A 155 -36.51 9.00 17.54
C ASN A 155 -37.46 7.80 17.33
N LEU A 156 -36.98 6.70 16.74
CA LEU A 156 -37.75 5.46 16.58
C LEU A 156 -37.91 4.67 17.88
N GLN A 157 -36.91 4.70 18.77
CA GLN A 157 -36.93 3.99 20.06
C GLN A 157 -37.83 4.64 21.12
N ARG A 158 -38.12 5.95 21.05
CA ARG A 158 -39.06 6.64 21.96
C ARG A 158 -40.44 5.99 21.89
N THR A 159 -41.08 5.65 23.00
CA THR A 159 -42.38 4.96 23.02
C THR A 159 -43.50 5.74 22.31
N LEU A 160 -44.49 5.06 21.72
CA LEU A 160 -45.72 5.71 21.23
C LEU A 160 -46.56 6.21 22.42
N THR A 161 -46.82 7.50 22.48
CA THR A 161 -47.78 8.12 23.41
C THR A 161 -48.92 8.75 22.63
N THR A 162 -50.12 8.16 22.72
CA THR A 162 -51.33 8.67 22.08
C THR A 162 -52.41 8.90 23.15
N GLN A 163 -52.88 10.15 23.21
CA GLN A 163 -53.86 10.66 24.18
C GLN A 163 -55.24 10.80 23.54
N THR A 164 -55.31 11.15 22.26
CA THR A 164 -56.58 11.38 21.54
C THR A 164 -56.52 10.83 20.12
N THR A 165 -57.69 10.59 19.52
CA THR A 165 -57.82 10.17 18.12
C THR A 165 -57.15 11.15 17.13
N ASN A 166 -57.03 12.43 17.48
CA ASN A 166 -56.42 13.45 16.64
C ASN A 166 -54.87 13.39 16.62
N GLU A 167 -54.23 12.90 17.69
CA GLU A 167 -52.77 12.80 17.76
C GLU A 167 -52.19 11.72 16.84
N PHE A 168 -52.98 10.69 16.48
CA PHE A 168 -52.54 9.64 15.57
C PHE A 168 -52.09 10.19 14.21
N HIS A 169 -52.74 11.25 13.71
CA HIS A 169 -52.33 11.88 12.45
C HIS A 169 -50.95 12.57 12.58
N ILE A 170 -50.64 13.16 13.73
CA ILE A 170 -49.34 13.79 14.01
C ILE A 170 -48.24 12.72 14.04
N HIS A 171 -48.48 11.58 14.70
CA HIS A 171 -47.54 10.45 14.70
C HIS A 171 -47.39 9.83 13.31
N GLN A 172 -48.48 9.71 12.55
CA GLN A 172 -48.44 9.18 11.18
C GLN A 172 -47.65 10.10 10.24
N GLN A 173 -47.82 11.42 10.36
CA GLN A 173 -47.03 12.41 9.63
C GLN A 173 -45.55 12.36 10.03
N SER A 174 -45.25 12.19 11.32
CA SER A 174 -43.88 12.01 11.83
C SER A 174 -43.21 10.74 11.28
N ILE A 175 -43.93 9.61 11.25
CA ILE A 175 -43.45 8.37 10.60
C ILE A 175 -43.18 8.61 9.12
N ALA A 176 -44.09 9.28 8.40
CA ALA A 176 -43.92 9.58 6.98
C ALA A 176 -42.72 10.51 6.69
N THR A 177 -42.42 11.49 7.55
CA THR A 177 -41.21 12.31 7.40
C THR A 177 -39.94 11.52 7.66
N ILE A 178 -39.93 10.58 8.62
CA ILE A 178 -38.81 9.68 8.87
C ILE A 178 -38.62 8.68 7.71
N GLU A 179 -39.69 8.10 7.16
CA GLU A 179 -39.64 7.24 5.96
C GLU A 179 -39.00 8.00 4.77
N THR A 180 -39.45 9.24 4.54
CA THR A 180 -38.92 10.12 3.48
C THR A 180 -37.45 10.46 3.71
N ASP A 181 -37.00 10.58 4.95
CA ASP A 181 -35.61 10.92 5.27
C ASP A 181 -34.67 9.71 5.22
N ILE A 182 -35.15 8.53 5.62
CA ILE A 182 -34.50 7.24 5.39
C ILE A 182 -34.29 7.01 3.88
N GLU A 183 -35.30 7.29 3.05
CA GLU A 183 -35.20 7.11 1.60
C GLU A 183 -34.12 8.01 0.97
N LYS A 184 -34.02 9.27 1.37
CA LYS A 184 -32.96 10.19 0.92
C LYS A 184 -31.55 9.65 1.22
N HIS A 185 -31.31 9.18 2.45
CA HIS A 185 -30.00 8.69 2.88
C HIS A 185 -29.65 7.30 2.31
N SER A 186 -30.62 6.58 1.74
CA SER A 186 -30.42 5.26 1.13
C SER A 186 -29.32 5.24 0.05
N THR A 187 -29.27 6.29 -0.78
CA THR A 187 -28.23 6.43 -1.82
C THR A 187 -26.86 6.74 -1.23
N VAL A 188 -26.79 7.61 -0.22
CA VAL A 188 -25.55 8.00 0.47
C VAL A 188 -24.93 6.79 1.18
N ILE A 189 -25.74 6.00 1.89
CA ILE A 189 -25.30 4.77 2.55
C ILE A 189 -24.83 3.73 1.53
N SER A 190 -25.58 3.54 0.43
CA SER A 190 -25.18 2.59 -0.63
C SER A 190 -23.84 2.98 -1.27
N ASN A 191 -23.61 4.28 -1.49
CA ASN A 191 -22.35 4.80 -2.01
C ASN A 191 -21.20 4.63 -1.01
N LEU A 192 -21.42 4.89 0.29
CA LEU A 192 -20.40 4.71 1.32
C LEU A 192 -20.02 3.24 1.53
N LEU A 193 -21.00 2.33 1.47
CA LEU A 193 -20.74 0.89 1.50
C LEU A 193 -19.91 0.47 0.29
N ALA A 194 -20.27 0.89 -0.93
CA ALA A 194 -19.49 0.61 -2.12
C ALA A 194 -18.05 1.17 -2.05
N LEU A 195 -17.89 2.38 -1.52
CA LEU A 195 -16.58 3.04 -1.38
C LEU A 195 -15.73 2.35 -0.29
N GLY A 196 -16.34 1.96 0.83
CA GLY A 196 -15.70 1.14 1.87
C GLY A 196 -15.28 -0.24 1.38
N HIS A 197 -16.16 -0.96 0.66
CA HIS A 197 -15.83 -2.24 0.05
C HIS A 197 -14.74 -2.12 -1.03
N ASN A 198 -14.66 -1.00 -1.76
CA ASN A 198 -13.53 -0.72 -2.66
C ASN A 198 -12.22 -0.51 -1.88
N LEU A 199 -12.24 0.23 -0.77
CA LEU A 199 -11.07 0.42 0.11
C LEU A 199 -10.58 -0.90 0.74
N LEU A 200 -11.47 -1.84 1.06
CA LEU A 200 -11.08 -3.17 1.55
C LEU A 200 -10.28 -3.99 0.52
N ASN A 201 -10.34 -3.63 -0.77
CA ASN A 201 -9.57 -4.27 -1.85
C ASN A 201 -8.22 -3.57 -2.12
N GLU A 202 -7.91 -2.45 -1.45
CA GLU A 202 -6.71 -1.65 -1.74
C GLU A 202 -5.45 -2.15 -1.02
N THR A 203 -4.43 -2.50 -1.81
CA THR A 203 -3.11 -2.99 -1.37
C THR A 203 -2.30 -2.01 -0.54
N ASP A 204 -2.79 -0.78 -0.36
CA ASP A 204 -2.05 0.37 0.16
C ASP A 204 -2.43 0.69 1.61
N ILE A 205 -3.36 -0.10 2.16
CA ILE A 205 -3.90 0.01 3.51
C ILE A 205 -3.37 -1.18 4.32
N SER A 206 -2.76 -0.92 5.48
CA SER A 206 -2.24 -1.98 6.35
C SER A 206 -3.37 -2.87 6.88
N GLN A 207 -3.10 -4.17 7.06
CA GLN A 207 -4.13 -5.17 7.44
C GLN A 207 -4.94 -4.77 8.68
N ARG A 208 -4.30 -4.17 9.69
CA ARG A 208 -4.98 -3.64 10.89
C ARG A 208 -6.08 -2.63 10.57
N ASN A 209 -5.84 -1.78 9.57
CA ASN A 209 -6.78 -0.75 9.15
C ASN A 209 -7.89 -1.35 8.27
N ILE A 210 -7.58 -2.36 7.43
CA ILE A 210 -8.57 -3.17 6.71
C ILE A 210 -9.51 -3.89 7.71
N ASP A 211 -8.96 -4.54 8.74
CA ASP A 211 -9.73 -5.20 9.80
C ASP A 211 -10.64 -4.22 10.56
N SER A 212 -10.17 -2.98 10.78
CA SER A 212 -10.95 -1.95 11.45
C SER A 212 -12.09 -1.43 10.57
N LEU A 213 -11.77 -1.08 9.31
CA LEU A 213 -12.72 -0.61 8.30
C LEU A 213 -13.81 -1.66 8.03
N SER A 214 -13.44 -2.94 7.98
CA SER A 214 -14.38 -4.05 7.80
C SER A 214 -15.44 -4.09 8.91
N ARG A 215 -15.04 -3.91 10.19
CA ARG A 215 -15.98 -3.81 11.32
C ARG A 215 -16.85 -2.57 11.24
N THR A 216 -16.30 -1.43 10.80
CA THR A 216 -17.07 -0.18 10.61
C THR A 216 -18.16 -0.37 9.54
N ILE A 217 -17.80 -0.95 8.38
CA ILE A 217 -18.72 -1.27 7.29
C ILE A 217 -19.80 -2.26 7.75
N GLN A 218 -19.42 -3.37 8.39
CA GLN A 218 -20.37 -4.35 8.91
C GLN A 218 -21.34 -3.72 9.92
N THR A 219 -20.85 -2.84 10.81
CA THR A 219 -21.69 -2.11 11.77
C THR A 219 -22.68 -1.19 11.05
N LEU A 220 -22.24 -0.47 10.01
CA LEU A 220 -23.10 0.38 9.19
C LEU A 220 -24.21 -0.43 8.49
N GLU A 221 -23.87 -1.59 7.92
CA GLU A 221 -24.84 -2.49 7.28
C GLU A 221 -25.89 -3.00 8.27
N GLN A 222 -25.47 -3.43 9.48
CA GLN A 222 -26.40 -3.91 10.51
C GLN A 222 -27.31 -2.80 11.04
N ARG A 223 -26.78 -1.59 11.32
CA ARG A 223 -27.59 -0.43 11.73
C ARG A 223 -28.61 -0.05 10.65
N TRP A 224 -28.19 -0.06 9.38
CA TRP A 224 -29.05 0.28 8.24
C TRP A 224 -30.22 -0.70 8.04
N LEU A 225 -29.98 -2.00 8.25
CA LEU A 225 -31.05 -3.01 8.23
C LEU A 225 -31.97 -2.87 9.45
N SER A 226 -31.41 -2.68 10.65
CA SER A 226 -32.16 -2.43 11.89
C SER A 226 -33.08 -1.22 11.79
N LEU A 227 -32.60 -0.09 11.23
CA LEU A 227 -33.41 1.11 10.98
C LEU A 227 -34.64 0.84 10.09
N LYS A 228 -34.49 0.00 9.06
CA LYS A 228 -35.59 -0.40 8.17
C LYS A 228 -36.60 -1.30 8.87
N GLU A 229 -36.16 -2.20 9.73
CA GLU A 229 -37.07 -3.01 10.56
C GLU A 229 -37.80 -2.14 11.59
N LEU A 230 -37.09 -1.23 12.27
CA LEU A 230 -37.65 -0.33 13.28
C LEU A 230 -38.74 0.59 12.73
N ILE A 231 -38.55 1.21 11.54
CA ILE A 231 -39.59 2.06 10.94
C ILE A 231 -40.83 1.24 10.52
N MET A 232 -40.64 0.03 9.96
CA MET A 232 -41.76 -0.86 9.60
C MET A 232 -42.54 -1.32 10.83
N LYS A 233 -41.83 -1.77 11.88
CA LYS A 233 -42.42 -2.15 13.16
C LYS A 233 -43.20 -0.97 13.76
N ARG A 234 -42.59 0.22 13.82
CA ARG A 234 -43.19 1.42 14.39
C ARG A 234 -44.48 1.85 13.67
N LYS A 235 -44.50 1.71 12.35
CA LYS A 235 -45.68 1.97 11.52
C LYS A 235 -46.79 0.96 11.78
N PHE A 236 -46.47 -0.33 11.78
CA PHE A 236 -47.40 -1.42 12.12
C PHE A 236 -47.99 -1.29 13.53
N GLU A 237 -47.17 -0.90 14.52
CA GLU A 237 -47.64 -0.62 15.89
C GLU A 237 -48.63 0.55 15.91
N LEU A 238 -48.32 1.68 15.25
CA LEU A 238 -49.23 2.83 15.19
C LEU A 238 -50.55 2.49 14.50
N ASP A 239 -50.50 1.79 13.36
CA ASP A 239 -51.69 1.39 12.61
C ASP A 239 -52.58 0.43 13.42
N ASN A 240 -52.00 -0.55 14.12
CA ASN A 240 -52.74 -1.46 14.99
C ASN A 240 -53.41 -0.75 16.17
N ILE A 241 -52.70 0.18 16.83
CA ILE A 241 -53.30 0.99 17.91
C ILE A 241 -54.42 1.84 17.32
N HIS A 242 -54.20 2.54 16.20
CA HIS A 242 -55.19 3.43 15.58
C HIS A 242 -56.49 2.70 15.20
N VAL A 243 -56.40 1.53 14.54
CA VAL A 243 -57.56 0.72 14.16
C VAL A 243 -58.31 0.22 15.40
N SER A 244 -57.59 -0.28 16.40
CA SER A 244 -58.19 -0.82 17.62
C SER A 244 -58.84 0.27 18.48
N TRP A 245 -58.16 1.41 18.64
CA TRP A 245 -58.63 2.60 19.34
C TRP A 245 -59.89 3.18 18.70
N ARG A 246 -59.91 3.31 17.37
CA ARG A 246 -61.08 3.73 16.61
C ARG A 246 -62.25 2.77 16.79
N SER A 247 -62.01 1.47 16.74
CA SER A 247 -63.05 0.46 16.95
C SER A 247 -63.69 0.57 18.34
N ILE A 248 -62.89 0.86 19.37
CA ILE A 248 -63.37 1.11 20.73
C ILE A 248 -64.13 2.43 20.83
N ASP A 249 -63.66 3.54 20.25
CA ASP A 249 -64.39 4.81 20.24
C ASP A 249 -65.77 4.67 19.57
N GLU A 250 -65.82 4.04 18.40
CA GLU A 250 -67.07 3.77 17.70
C GLU A 250 -67.99 2.82 18.49
N ALA A 251 -67.43 1.85 19.23
CA ALA A 251 -68.20 0.98 20.12
C ALA A 251 -68.75 1.71 21.36
N ILE A 252 -67.93 2.54 22.01
CA ILE A 252 -68.33 3.42 23.13
C ILE A 252 -69.50 4.31 22.70
N ASN A 253 -69.42 4.90 21.50
CA ASN A 253 -70.45 5.77 20.98
C ASN A 253 -71.76 5.01 20.63
N ARG A 254 -71.66 3.78 20.07
CA ARG A 254 -72.84 2.90 19.87
C ARG A 254 -73.50 2.51 21.19
N VAL A 255 -72.73 2.02 22.15
CA VAL A 255 -73.22 1.57 23.46
C VAL A 255 -73.78 2.74 24.29
N SER A 256 -73.17 3.93 24.26
CA SER A 256 -73.72 5.13 24.92
C SER A 256 -75.12 5.47 24.41
N LYS A 257 -75.33 5.38 23.09
CA LYS A 257 -76.65 5.58 22.49
C LYS A 257 -77.63 4.48 22.92
N MET A 258 -77.23 3.22 22.84
CA MET A 258 -78.04 2.07 23.27
C MET A 258 -78.49 2.19 24.73
N ILE A 259 -77.58 2.54 25.65
CA ILE A 259 -77.92 2.78 27.06
C ILE A 259 -78.92 3.94 27.18
N SER A 260 -78.78 5.01 26.39
CA SER A 260 -79.71 6.14 26.39
C SER A 260 -81.11 5.76 25.88
N ASP A 261 -81.19 4.95 24.82
CA ASP A 261 -82.45 4.40 24.29
C ASP A 261 -83.11 3.43 25.31
N HIS A 262 -82.30 2.69 26.09
CA HIS A 262 -82.75 1.79 27.16
C HIS A 262 -83.18 2.50 28.46
N GLU A 263 -82.45 3.53 28.90
CA GLU A 263 -82.86 4.44 29.97
C GLU A 263 -84.21 5.08 29.62
N ARG A 264 -84.36 5.54 28.37
CA ARG A 264 -85.63 6.07 27.86
C ARG A 264 -86.74 5.03 27.90
N PHE A 265 -86.53 3.82 27.37
CA PHE A 265 -87.51 2.72 27.41
C PHE A 265 -87.97 2.42 28.84
N LEU A 266 -87.07 2.41 29.81
CA LEU A 266 -87.42 2.23 31.22
C LEU A 266 -88.33 3.35 31.76
N THR A 267 -88.13 4.61 31.35
CA THR A 267 -89.06 5.70 31.71
C THR A 267 -90.41 5.59 31.00
N GLU A 268 -90.44 5.09 29.77
CA GLU A 268 -91.68 4.91 28.99
C GLU A 268 -92.51 3.73 29.53
N VAL A 269 -91.89 2.60 29.89
CA VAL A 269 -92.56 1.47 30.55
C VAL A 269 -93.15 1.88 31.90
N LYS A 270 -92.41 2.60 32.73
CA LYS A 270 -92.91 3.14 34.02
C LYS A 270 -94.05 4.14 33.85
N ARG A 271 -94.07 4.90 32.74
CA ARG A 271 -95.16 5.85 32.41
C ARG A 271 -96.39 5.15 31.79
N ALA A 272 -96.19 4.05 31.09
CA ALA A 272 -97.25 3.26 30.44
C ALA A 272 -97.89 2.20 31.36
N SER A 273 -97.34 2.01 32.57
CA SER A 273 -97.96 1.21 33.64
C SER A 273 -99.21 1.92 34.17
N GLY A 274 -100.35 1.69 33.52
CA GLY A 274 -101.62 2.36 33.83
C GLY A 274 -102.29 1.88 35.13
N ASP A 275 -103.15 2.71 35.69
CA ASP A 275 -103.78 2.57 37.02
C ASP A 275 -104.34 1.17 37.33
N GLY A 276 -103.58 0.38 38.09
CA GLY A 276 -104.02 -0.86 38.72
C GLY A 276 -103.23 -2.12 38.34
N LEU A 277 -103.71 -3.27 38.85
CA LEU A 277 -103.00 -4.55 38.82
C LEU A 277 -102.59 -5.02 37.41
N GLN A 278 -103.39 -4.74 36.38
CA GLN A 278 -103.06 -5.13 35.02
C GLN A 278 -101.93 -4.27 34.41
N GLY A 279 -101.77 -3.02 34.85
CA GLY A 279 -100.59 -2.19 34.57
C GLY A 279 -99.34 -2.83 35.18
N VAL A 280 -99.35 -3.04 36.50
CA VAL A 280 -98.27 -3.73 37.26
C VAL A 280 -97.87 -5.07 36.62
N ARG A 281 -98.84 -5.88 36.19
CA ARG A 281 -98.62 -7.17 35.53
C ARG A 281 -98.03 -7.04 34.12
N ASN A 282 -98.40 -5.99 33.37
CA ASN A 282 -97.84 -5.69 32.06
C ASN A 282 -96.41 -5.10 32.19
N GLU A 283 -96.17 -4.24 33.17
CA GLU A 283 -94.87 -3.67 33.51
C GLU A 283 -93.89 -4.79 33.89
N TYR A 284 -94.28 -5.68 34.81
CA TYR A 284 -93.46 -6.84 35.18
C TYR A 284 -93.06 -7.68 33.97
N LYS A 285 -94.01 -8.05 33.10
CA LYS A 285 -93.72 -8.83 31.87
C LYS A 285 -92.83 -8.07 30.88
N SER A 286 -93.01 -6.76 30.76
CA SER A 286 -92.21 -5.92 29.86
C SER A 286 -90.77 -5.82 30.36
N LEU A 287 -90.58 -5.58 31.66
CA LEU A 287 -89.27 -5.53 32.30
C LEU A 287 -88.60 -6.92 32.35
N GLU A 288 -89.35 -8.01 32.51
CA GLU A 288 -88.79 -9.38 32.52
C GLU A 288 -88.29 -9.79 31.13
N ASN A 289 -89.02 -9.42 30.08
CA ASN A 289 -88.54 -9.57 28.70
C ASN A 289 -87.31 -8.68 28.44
N PHE A 290 -87.38 -7.41 28.83
CA PHE A 290 -86.30 -6.43 28.66
C PHE A 290 -85.02 -6.82 29.41
N LYS A 291 -85.13 -7.44 30.58
CA LYS A 291 -83.97 -7.97 31.31
C LYS A 291 -83.19 -9.01 30.49
N ARG A 292 -83.86 -9.81 29.64
CA ARG A 292 -83.17 -10.72 28.71
C ARG A 292 -82.43 -10.00 27.58
N THR A 293 -82.89 -8.81 27.18
CA THR A 293 -82.14 -7.91 26.29
C THR A 293 -80.90 -7.40 27.01
N LEU A 294 -81.05 -6.88 28.24
CA LEU A 294 -79.90 -6.40 29.02
C LEU A 294 -78.85 -7.50 29.25
N ASP A 295 -79.27 -8.74 29.53
CA ASP A 295 -78.37 -9.90 29.70
C ASP A 295 -77.70 -10.36 28.38
N HIS A 296 -78.15 -9.85 27.23
CA HIS A 296 -77.45 -9.97 25.94
C HIS A 296 -76.40 -8.87 25.79
N ASP A 297 -76.82 -7.62 25.97
CA ASP A 297 -76.02 -6.43 25.65
C ASP A 297 -74.84 -6.20 26.61
N ASP A 298 -74.91 -6.75 27.83
CA ASP A 298 -73.78 -6.78 28.78
C ASP A 298 -72.48 -7.27 28.11
N LYS A 299 -72.60 -8.20 27.16
CA LYS A 299 -71.47 -8.76 26.42
C LYS A 299 -70.76 -7.75 25.53
N GLU A 300 -71.46 -6.75 24.97
CA GLU A 300 -70.79 -5.68 24.20
C GLU A 300 -69.99 -4.77 25.14
N ILE A 301 -70.51 -4.50 26.34
CA ILE A 301 -69.84 -3.70 27.37
C ILE A 301 -68.57 -4.42 27.88
N GLN A 302 -68.66 -5.72 28.16
CA GLN A 302 -67.47 -6.52 28.50
C GLN A 302 -66.47 -6.59 27.33
N GLN A 303 -66.92 -6.64 26.07
CA GLN A 303 -66.02 -6.61 24.90
C GLN A 303 -65.25 -5.30 24.78
N ILE A 304 -65.89 -4.15 25.05
CA ILE A 304 -65.22 -2.84 25.10
C ILE A 304 -64.11 -2.84 26.17
N ALA A 305 -64.42 -3.29 27.38
CA ALA A 305 -63.45 -3.35 28.48
C ALA A 305 -62.27 -4.30 28.17
N ASN A 306 -62.55 -5.47 27.60
CA ASN A 306 -61.51 -6.43 27.19
C ASN A 306 -60.62 -5.89 26.06
N SER A 307 -61.21 -5.25 25.04
CA SER A 307 -60.46 -4.66 23.92
C SER A 307 -59.54 -3.53 24.40
N TYR A 308 -60.03 -2.67 25.29
CA TYR A 308 -59.24 -1.61 25.91
C TYR A 308 -58.08 -2.18 26.75
N SER A 309 -58.35 -3.22 27.54
CA SER A 309 -57.33 -3.92 28.32
C SER A 309 -56.24 -4.55 27.43
N GLU A 310 -56.60 -5.11 26.28
CA GLU A 310 -55.64 -5.71 25.35
C GLU A 310 -54.76 -4.65 24.67
N ILE A 311 -55.31 -3.49 24.29
CA ILE A 311 -54.49 -2.36 23.82
C ILE A 311 -53.49 -1.94 24.89
N LEU A 312 -53.91 -1.73 26.14
CA LEU A 312 -52.98 -1.35 27.21
C LEU A 312 -51.96 -2.43 27.56
N ARG A 313 -52.30 -3.72 27.38
CA ARG A 313 -51.38 -4.85 27.60
C ARG A 313 -50.27 -4.89 26.54
N LEU A 314 -50.59 -4.55 25.29
CA LEU A 314 -49.64 -4.50 24.18
C LEU A 314 -48.88 -3.15 24.13
N TYR A 315 -49.55 -2.06 24.50
CA TYR A 315 -49.10 -0.68 24.31
C TYR A 315 -49.40 0.19 25.56
N PRO A 316 -48.63 0.03 26.67
CA PRO A 316 -48.97 0.58 27.99
C PRO A 316 -48.97 2.12 28.12
N THR A 317 -48.47 2.83 27.11
CA THR A 317 -48.39 4.31 27.05
C THR A 317 -49.50 4.96 26.23
N THR A 318 -50.45 4.16 25.75
CA THR A 318 -51.73 4.61 25.15
C THR A 318 -52.67 5.13 26.26
N ASP A 319 -53.59 6.06 25.96
CA ASP A 319 -54.55 6.65 26.92
C ASP A 319 -53.89 7.40 28.09
N SER A 320 -52.74 8.05 27.86
CA SER A 320 -51.99 8.77 28.91
C SER A 320 -52.79 9.87 29.62
N ASN A 321 -53.79 10.47 28.95
CA ASN A 321 -54.72 11.45 29.52
C ASN A 321 -55.94 10.82 30.22
N ASN A 322 -56.10 9.49 30.18
CA ASN A 322 -57.24 8.70 30.68
C ASN A 322 -58.60 9.03 30.02
N GLU A 323 -58.65 9.66 28.84
CA GLU A 323 -59.92 10.05 28.19
C GLU A 323 -60.81 8.82 27.90
N MET A 324 -60.24 7.79 27.27
CA MET A 324 -61.01 6.60 26.91
C MET A 324 -61.39 5.81 28.18
N ARG A 325 -60.49 5.73 29.17
CA ARG A 325 -60.79 5.19 30.50
C ARG A 325 -61.98 5.84 31.20
N ILE A 326 -62.09 7.17 31.12
CA ILE A 326 -63.18 7.94 31.74
C ILE A 326 -64.50 7.62 31.04
N ARG A 327 -64.51 7.58 29.70
CA ARG A 327 -65.71 7.25 28.91
C ARG A 327 -66.18 5.80 29.13
N ILE A 328 -65.26 4.84 29.25
CA ILE A 328 -65.61 3.44 29.60
C ILE A 328 -66.18 3.35 31.03
N LYS A 329 -65.66 4.13 31.98
CA LYS A 329 -66.21 4.18 33.35
C LYS A 329 -67.62 4.78 33.41
N ASP A 330 -67.91 5.83 32.64
CA ASP A 330 -69.26 6.40 32.53
C ASP A 330 -70.27 5.37 32.00
N LEU A 331 -69.91 4.68 30.90
CA LEU A 331 -70.73 3.59 30.35
C LEU A 331 -71.04 2.51 31.37
N ASN A 332 -70.02 1.99 32.06
CA ASN A 332 -70.19 0.95 33.08
C ASN A 332 -71.07 1.44 34.23
N HIS A 333 -70.87 2.68 34.71
CA HIS A 333 -71.67 3.22 35.81
C HIS A 333 -73.15 3.43 35.43
N ARG A 334 -73.43 3.96 34.22
CA ARG A 334 -74.80 4.07 33.70
C ARG A 334 -75.44 2.69 33.51
N TRP A 335 -74.68 1.72 32.99
CA TRP A 335 -75.13 0.35 32.82
C TRP A 335 -75.49 -0.33 34.14
N GLU A 336 -74.61 -0.28 35.13
CA GLU A 336 -74.85 -0.80 36.49
C GLU A 336 -76.09 -0.14 37.12
N THR A 337 -76.24 1.18 36.95
CA THR A 337 -77.39 1.94 37.46
C THR A 337 -78.70 1.54 36.77
N LEU A 338 -78.71 1.40 35.45
CA LEU A 338 -79.86 0.94 34.66
C LEU A 338 -80.25 -0.50 35.04
N ASN A 339 -79.30 -1.43 35.01
CA ASN A 339 -79.49 -2.85 35.26
C ASN A 339 -79.92 -3.10 36.72
N GLY A 340 -79.31 -2.41 37.69
CA GLY A 340 -79.72 -2.43 39.10
C GLY A 340 -81.12 -1.86 39.33
N THR A 341 -81.47 -0.76 38.64
CA THR A 341 -82.84 -0.20 38.68
C THR A 341 -83.87 -1.18 38.12
N VAL A 342 -83.57 -1.86 37.01
CA VAL A 342 -84.45 -2.92 36.45
C VAL A 342 -84.54 -4.12 37.39
N HIS A 343 -83.46 -4.53 38.04
CA HIS A 343 -83.46 -5.63 38.99
C HIS A 343 -84.33 -5.35 40.23
N GLU A 344 -84.12 -4.22 40.91
CA GLU A 344 -84.91 -3.87 42.10
C GLU A 344 -86.37 -3.55 41.76
N THR A 345 -86.68 -2.97 40.59
CA THR A 345 -88.08 -2.80 40.16
C THR A 345 -88.75 -4.14 39.85
N LEU A 346 -88.09 -5.06 39.14
CA LEU A 346 -88.62 -6.42 38.93
C LEU A 346 -88.85 -7.17 40.24
N LYS A 347 -87.91 -7.08 41.18
CA LYS A 347 -87.98 -7.68 42.52
C LYS A 347 -89.15 -7.09 43.33
N HIS A 348 -89.35 -5.77 43.29
CA HIS A 348 -90.49 -5.12 43.94
C HIS A 348 -91.84 -5.50 43.30
N LEU A 349 -91.95 -5.43 41.97
CA LEU A 349 -93.15 -5.83 41.22
C LEU A 349 -93.50 -7.31 41.46
N LYS A 350 -92.51 -8.21 41.47
CA LYS A 350 -92.70 -9.63 41.78
C LYS A 350 -93.22 -9.85 43.20
N TYR A 351 -92.65 -9.15 44.18
CA TYR A 351 -93.14 -9.21 45.56
C TYR A 351 -94.57 -8.65 45.68
N MET A 352 -94.86 -7.51 45.05
CA MET A 352 -96.21 -6.92 45.02
C MET A 352 -97.23 -7.87 44.39
N LEU A 353 -96.89 -8.52 43.28
CA LEU A 353 -97.74 -9.51 42.61
C LEU A 353 -97.93 -10.79 43.46
N SER A 354 -96.92 -11.21 44.24
CA SER A 354 -97.07 -12.29 45.23
C SER A 354 -98.03 -11.89 46.34
N VAL A 355 -97.77 -10.77 47.03
CA VAL A 355 -98.61 -10.26 48.13
C VAL A 355 -100.06 -10.04 47.68
N HIS A 356 -100.29 -9.61 46.42
CA HIS A 356 -101.63 -9.56 45.85
C HIS A 356 -102.25 -10.96 45.66
N GLY A 357 -101.48 -11.95 45.19
CA GLY A 357 -101.95 -13.33 45.08
C GLY A 357 -102.29 -13.95 46.44
N ASP A 358 -101.43 -13.78 47.43
CA ASP A 358 -101.61 -14.26 48.80
C ASP A 358 -102.81 -13.57 49.48
N PHE A 359 -102.96 -12.25 49.27
CA PHE A 359 -104.12 -11.46 49.67
C PHE A 359 -105.41 -11.99 49.03
N GLN A 360 -105.44 -12.18 47.70
CA GLN A 360 -106.63 -12.64 46.98
C GLN A 360 -107.03 -14.05 47.41
N LEU A 361 -106.10 -15.02 47.41
CA LEU A 361 -106.39 -16.40 47.82
C LEU A 361 -106.91 -16.49 49.26
N THR A 362 -106.39 -15.65 50.16
CA THR A 362 -106.86 -15.61 51.55
C THR A 362 -108.16 -14.83 51.70
N GLN A 363 -108.40 -13.80 50.87
CA GLN A 363 -109.69 -13.10 50.78
C GLN A 363 -110.78 -14.05 50.28
N ASP A 364 -110.57 -14.74 49.16
CA ASP A 364 -111.50 -15.71 48.58
C ASP A 364 -111.82 -16.83 49.59
N SER A 365 -110.79 -17.38 50.24
CA SER A 365 -110.96 -18.40 51.30
C SER A 365 -111.71 -17.89 52.53
N LEU A 366 -111.59 -16.61 52.88
CA LEU A 366 -112.33 -16.01 54.01
C LEU A 366 -113.76 -15.66 53.61
N VAL A 367 -114.00 -15.21 52.38
CA VAL A 367 -115.35 -14.95 51.85
C VAL A 367 -116.14 -16.25 51.75
N LEU A 368 -115.56 -17.33 51.20
CA LEU A 368 -116.15 -18.67 51.20
C LEU A 368 -116.51 -19.13 52.62
N TRP A 369 -115.55 -19.08 53.56
CA TRP A 369 -115.82 -19.43 54.97
C TRP A 369 -116.91 -18.56 55.61
N LEU A 370 -116.96 -17.27 55.29
CA LEU A 370 -118.00 -16.38 55.82
C LEU A 370 -119.37 -16.66 55.22
N THR A 371 -119.44 -17.06 53.94
CA THR A 371 -120.66 -17.55 53.30
C THR A 371 -121.10 -18.88 53.93
N ASP A 372 -120.19 -19.83 54.15
CA ASP A 372 -120.49 -21.09 54.86
C ASP A 372 -121.02 -20.83 56.28
N LEU A 373 -120.39 -19.89 57.00
CA LEU A 373 -120.79 -19.48 58.35
C LEU A 373 -122.11 -18.69 58.36
N ASP A 374 -122.43 -17.90 57.32
CA ASP A 374 -123.76 -17.30 57.13
C ASP A 374 -124.80 -18.38 56.80
N VAL A 375 -124.49 -19.37 55.95
CA VAL A 375 -125.40 -20.48 55.63
C VAL A 375 -125.67 -21.36 56.85
N LEU A 376 -124.65 -21.70 57.64
CA LEU A 376 -124.79 -22.41 58.91
C LEU A 376 -125.56 -21.59 59.94
N LEU A 377 -125.31 -20.28 60.02
CA LEU A 377 -126.08 -19.37 60.86
C LEU A 377 -127.54 -19.38 60.41
N THR A 378 -127.84 -19.05 59.16
CA THR A 378 -129.16 -19.07 58.51
C THR A 378 -129.93 -20.37 58.77
N ASN A 379 -129.24 -21.51 58.68
CA ASN A 379 -129.78 -22.82 59.02
C ASN A 379 -130.17 -22.87 60.51
N LEU A 380 -129.28 -22.49 61.44
CA LEU A 380 -129.62 -22.33 62.85
C LEU A 380 -130.81 -21.39 63.07
N GLU A 381 -130.91 -20.28 62.34
CA GLU A 381 -131.98 -19.30 62.51
C GLU A 381 -133.36 -19.84 62.08
N HIS A 382 -133.43 -20.56 60.96
CA HIS A 382 -134.69 -20.81 60.25
C HIS A 382 -135.04 -22.27 59.95
N LEU A 383 -134.04 -23.16 59.83
CA LEU A 383 -134.22 -24.52 59.29
C LEU A 383 -133.92 -25.62 60.31
N SER A 384 -133.07 -25.33 61.30
CA SER A 384 -132.67 -26.27 62.34
C SER A 384 -133.78 -26.49 63.37
N GLU A 385 -134.18 -27.74 63.58
CA GLU A 385 -135.11 -28.14 64.66
C GLU A 385 -134.41 -28.32 66.02
N ALA A 386 -133.09 -28.05 66.11
CA ALA A 386 -132.30 -28.28 67.31
C ALA A 386 -132.78 -27.43 68.51
N SER A 387 -132.64 -27.96 69.73
CA SER A 387 -133.07 -27.27 70.96
C SER A 387 -132.37 -25.92 71.13
N THR A 388 -133.01 -24.96 71.80
CA THR A 388 -132.45 -23.61 72.03
C THR A 388 -131.05 -23.64 72.66
N ASN A 389 -130.80 -24.57 73.59
CA ASN A 389 -129.48 -24.76 74.21
C ASN A 389 -128.44 -25.31 73.22
N GLU A 390 -128.84 -26.20 72.29
CA GLU A 390 -127.97 -26.71 71.24
C GLU A 390 -127.63 -25.63 70.22
N LYS A 391 -128.61 -24.79 69.85
CA LYS A 391 -128.38 -23.62 68.99
C LYS A 391 -127.43 -22.62 69.65
N ILE A 392 -127.55 -22.38 70.96
CA ILE A 392 -126.61 -21.53 71.70
C ILE A 392 -125.18 -22.10 71.67
N ARG A 393 -125.00 -23.42 71.86
CA ARG A 393 -123.69 -24.07 71.74
C ARG A 393 -123.08 -23.92 70.35
N GLN A 394 -123.86 -24.15 69.30
CA GLN A 394 -123.35 -24.00 67.93
C GLN A 394 -123.00 -22.53 67.61
N LEU A 395 -123.68 -21.55 68.23
CA LEU A 395 -123.29 -20.14 68.17
C LEU A 395 -122.02 -19.83 68.97
N ASP A 396 -121.76 -20.50 70.10
CA ASP A 396 -120.49 -20.42 70.83
C ASP A 396 -119.33 -21.02 70.03
N ASP A 397 -119.56 -22.13 69.31
CA ASP A 397 -118.57 -22.74 68.42
C ASP A 397 -118.33 -21.91 67.15
N MET A 398 -119.33 -21.19 66.63
CA MET A 398 -119.13 -20.17 65.59
C MET A 398 -118.31 -18.97 66.11
N ASP A 399 -118.60 -18.46 67.31
CA ASP A 399 -117.79 -17.39 67.94
C ASP A 399 -116.33 -17.87 68.16
N ARG A 400 -116.12 -19.15 68.50
CA ARG A 400 -114.80 -19.80 68.60
C ARG A 400 -114.10 -19.86 67.24
N GLU A 401 -114.78 -20.32 66.20
CA GLU A 401 -114.21 -20.42 64.85
C GLU A 401 -113.82 -19.04 64.29
N ILE A 402 -114.59 -17.99 64.60
CA ILE A 402 -114.24 -16.60 64.28
C ILE A 402 -112.92 -16.18 64.94
N GLN A 403 -112.64 -16.60 66.19
CA GLN A 403 -111.34 -16.36 66.83
C GLN A 403 -110.20 -17.13 66.12
N GLU A 404 -110.44 -18.37 65.68
CA GLU A 404 -109.43 -19.14 64.95
C GLU A 404 -109.08 -18.52 63.58
N LYS A 405 -110.04 -17.88 62.90
CA LYS A 405 -109.78 -17.16 61.64
C LYS A 405 -109.22 -15.74 61.83
N GLN A 406 -109.29 -15.16 63.03
CA GLN A 406 -108.85 -13.78 63.32
C GLN A 406 -107.43 -13.47 62.82
N ALA A 407 -106.48 -14.38 63.02
CA ALA A 407 -105.11 -14.20 62.55
C ALA A 407 -104.98 -14.11 61.01
N LYS A 408 -105.84 -14.82 60.26
CA LYS A 408 -105.91 -14.70 58.79
C LYS A 408 -106.54 -13.37 58.37
N ILE A 409 -107.59 -12.93 59.06
CA ILE A 409 -108.25 -11.64 58.80
C ILE A 409 -107.26 -10.48 58.99
N GLU A 410 -106.46 -10.51 60.05
CA GLU A 410 -105.39 -9.53 60.26
C GLU A 410 -104.27 -9.61 59.22
N TYR A 411 -103.92 -10.81 58.76
CA TYR A 411 -102.93 -10.98 57.68
C TYR A 411 -103.43 -10.34 56.37
N VAL A 412 -104.68 -10.60 55.97
CA VAL A 412 -105.29 -9.98 54.78
C VAL A 412 -105.37 -8.46 54.91
N GLN A 413 -105.71 -7.93 56.09
CA GLN A 413 -105.65 -6.49 56.36
C GLN A 413 -104.23 -5.92 56.26
N LYS A 414 -103.21 -6.63 56.76
CA LYS A 414 -101.79 -6.23 56.63
C LYS A 414 -101.35 -6.23 55.17
N CYS A 415 -101.76 -7.21 54.36
CA CYS A 415 -101.48 -7.24 52.93
C CYS A 415 -102.21 -6.13 52.16
N ALA A 416 -103.49 -5.88 52.43
CA ALA A 416 -104.24 -4.76 51.85
C ALA A 416 -103.58 -3.40 52.16
N ASN A 417 -103.18 -3.19 53.41
CA ASN A 417 -102.47 -1.98 53.84
C ASN A 417 -101.07 -1.86 53.21
N TYR A 418 -100.35 -2.97 53.00
CA TYR A 418 -99.06 -2.94 52.29
C TYR A 418 -99.25 -2.49 50.84
N LEU A 419 -100.23 -3.08 50.14
CA LEU A 419 -100.53 -2.76 48.74
C LEU A 419 -100.96 -1.29 48.63
N LEU A 420 -101.91 -0.81 49.45
CA LEU A 420 -102.35 0.59 49.50
C LEU A 420 -101.19 1.59 49.68
N ASN A 421 -100.22 1.28 50.53
CA ASN A 421 -99.07 2.16 50.80
C ASN A 421 -97.94 2.06 49.75
N LYS A 422 -98.10 1.24 48.70
CA LYS A 422 -97.08 1.00 47.66
C LYS A 422 -97.60 1.08 46.21
N THR A 423 -98.90 0.92 45.98
CA THR A 423 -99.54 1.26 44.71
C THR A 423 -100.14 2.66 44.81
N VAL A 424 -99.84 3.53 43.84
CA VAL A 424 -100.63 4.74 43.64
C VAL A 424 -101.99 4.30 43.08
N ASP A 425 -103.06 4.55 43.84
CA ASP A 425 -104.45 4.18 43.53
C ASP A 425 -104.95 4.96 42.27
N ALA A 426 -106.00 4.58 41.52
CA ALA A 426 -107.12 3.73 41.90
C ALA A 426 -107.87 3.04 40.73
N ARG A 427 -108.28 1.79 40.97
CA ARG A 427 -109.50 1.10 40.43
C ARG A 427 -109.51 -0.39 40.75
N GLY A 428 -108.43 -1.09 40.39
CA GLY A 428 -108.35 -2.56 40.52
C GLY A 428 -108.38 -3.04 41.98
N LEU A 429 -107.45 -2.54 42.80
CA LEU A 429 -107.43 -2.79 44.24
C LEU A 429 -108.66 -2.24 44.94
N THR A 430 -109.28 -1.19 44.40
CA THR A 430 -110.48 -0.56 44.96
C THR A 430 -111.71 -1.48 44.91
N ILE A 431 -111.77 -2.47 44.00
CA ILE A 431 -112.81 -3.50 43.98
C ILE A 431 -112.59 -4.46 45.16
N ASN A 432 -111.43 -5.11 45.22
CA ASN A 432 -111.08 -6.02 46.32
C ASN A 432 -111.09 -5.33 47.70
N MET A 433 -110.79 -4.02 47.78
CA MET A 433 -110.90 -3.20 49.00
C MET A 433 -112.35 -2.97 49.40
N ASN A 434 -113.24 -2.68 48.44
CA ASN A 434 -114.67 -2.60 48.71
C ASN A 434 -115.23 -3.97 49.10
N GLU A 435 -114.74 -5.06 48.53
CA GLU A 435 -115.07 -6.42 48.92
C GLU A 435 -114.48 -6.82 50.27
N LEU A 436 -113.30 -6.34 50.64
CA LEU A 436 -112.74 -6.50 51.99
C LEU A 436 -113.53 -5.66 53.00
N ALA A 437 -113.95 -4.44 52.64
CA ALA A 437 -114.78 -3.60 53.48
C ALA A 437 -116.18 -4.21 53.66
N LYS A 438 -116.80 -4.71 52.58
CA LYS A 438 -118.03 -5.52 52.61
C LYS A 438 -117.83 -6.77 53.46
N PHE A 439 -116.78 -7.55 53.26
CA PHE A 439 -116.45 -8.75 54.03
C PHE A 439 -116.28 -8.43 55.52
N LEU A 440 -115.52 -7.39 55.89
CA LEU A 440 -115.35 -6.97 57.28
C LEU A 440 -116.66 -6.38 57.86
N GLN A 441 -117.52 -5.79 57.04
CA GLN A 441 -118.85 -5.33 57.43
C GLN A 441 -119.84 -6.50 57.54
N GLN A 442 -119.78 -7.50 56.68
CA GLN A 442 -120.55 -8.75 56.73
C GLN A 442 -120.11 -9.56 57.94
N LEU A 443 -118.81 -9.74 58.18
CA LEU A 443 -118.26 -10.34 59.39
C LEU A 443 -118.74 -9.57 60.63
N ARG A 444 -118.58 -8.24 60.69
CA ARG A 444 -119.13 -7.44 61.80
C ARG A 444 -120.64 -7.58 61.92
N ASN A 445 -121.37 -7.69 60.80
CA ASN A 445 -122.81 -7.90 60.77
C ASN A 445 -123.20 -9.33 61.15
N LEU A 446 -122.33 -10.33 60.96
CA LEU A 446 -122.55 -11.75 61.22
C LEU A 446 -122.13 -12.11 62.63
N THR A 447 -121.02 -11.59 63.18
CA THR A 447 -120.78 -11.61 64.62
C THR A 447 -121.75 -10.67 65.37
N LYS A 448 -122.33 -9.65 64.72
CA LYS A 448 -123.53 -8.97 65.26
C LYS A 448 -124.77 -9.83 65.09
N ARG A 449 -124.92 -10.62 64.03
CA ARG A 449 -126.07 -11.50 63.80
C ARG A 449 -125.98 -12.63 64.81
N ILE A 450 -125.00 -13.54 64.78
CA ILE A 450 -124.64 -14.48 65.87
C ILE A 450 -124.95 -13.94 67.27
N ARG A 451 -124.42 -12.76 67.67
CA ARG A 451 -124.76 -12.15 68.98
C ARG A 451 -126.22 -11.70 69.10
N LYS A 452 -126.75 -11.01 68.10
CA LYS A 452 -128.16 -10.58 68.02
C LYS A 452 -129.10 -11.74 67.69
N LEU A 453 -128.60 -12.96 67.50
CA LEU A 453 -129.30 -14.17 67.06
C LEU A 453 -129.37 -15.17 68.20
N LYS A 454 -128.29 -15.25 68.96
CA LYS A 454 -128.28 -15.49 70.42
C LYS A 454 -129.22 -14.52 71.17
N GLN A 455 -129.68 -13.42 70.54
CA GLN A 455 -130.77 -12.51 71.00
C GLN A 455 -132.05 -12.49 70.12
N ASN A 456 -132.14 -13.16 68.95
CA ASN A 456 -133.29 -13.06 67.99
C ASN A 456 -133.82 -14.42 67.50
N LEU A 457 -132.89 -15.31 67.15
CA LEU A 457 -133.02 -16.44 66.23
C LEU A 457 -133.85 -16.27 64.87
N MET A 458 -133.47 -15.37 63.85
CA MET A 458 -133.89 -15.16 62.35
C MET A 458 -133.00 -14.23 61.34
N ASN A 459 -133.01 -14.41 59.95
CA ASN A 459 -132.72 -13.57 58.66
C ASN A 459 -131.38 -13.53 57.70
N PRO A 460 -131.29 -13.92 56.35
CA PRO A 460 -130.03 -14.16 55.46
C PRO A 460 -129.78 -13.64 53.93
N SER A 461 -128.59 -13.82 53.18
CA SER A 461 -128.30 -13.74 51.62
C SER A 461 -126.81 -13.82 50.97
N ASP A 462 -126.52 -14.23 49.66
CA ASP A 462 -125.20 -14.17 48.79
C ASP A 462 -125.36 -14.34 47.17
N HIS A 463 -124.53 -14.50 46.04
CA HIS A 463 -123.13 -14.89 45.47
C HIS A 463 -122.67 -14.10 44.10
N HIS A 464 -121.85 -14.35 42.97
CA HIS A 464 -121.01 -15.31 42.05
C HIS A 464 -120.15 -14.50 40.90
N LEU A 465 -119.34 -14.81 39.78
CA LEU A 465 -118.47 -15.81 38.92
C LEU A 465 -117.67 -15.05 37.69
N ASP A 466 -116.85 -15.39 36.61
CA ASP A 466 -116.22 -16.53 35.72
C ASP A 466 -114.90 -16.19 34.78
N LEU A 467 -114.51 -16.81 33.57
CA LEU A 467 -113.09 -16.92 32.90
C LEU A 467 -112.80 -17.11 31.28
N MET A 468 -111.51 -17.14 30.68
CA MET A 468 -110.89 -17.87 29.42
C MET A 468 -109.85 -17.20 28.33
N SER A 469 -108.97 -17.90 27.49
CA SER A 469 -108.17 -17.48 26.18
C SER A 469 -106.95 -18.36 25.52
N SER A 470 -106.36 -18.15 24.24
CA SER A 470 -105.15 -18.89 23.53
C SER A 470 -104.48 -18.39 22.11
N ALA A 471 -103.30 -18.89 21.54
CA ALA A 471 -102.58 -18.56 20.17
C ALA A 471 -101.28 -19.40 19.59
N ARG A 472 -100.67 -19.25 18.31
CA ARG A 472 -99.36 -19.88 17.67
C ARG A 472 -98.79 -19.53 16.18
N VAL A 473 -97.49 -19.81 15.70
CA VAL A 473 -96.82 -19.61 14.27
C VAL A 473 -95.42 -20.36 13.84
N SER A 474 -94.78 -20.32 12.58
CA SER A 474 -93.40 -20.92 12.08
C SER A 474 -92.71 -20.64 10.61
N PRO A 475 -91.39 -20.99 10.22
CA PRO A 475 -90.54 -20.62 8.95
C PRO A 475 -89.45 -21.61 8.19
N VAL A 476 -88.63 -21.25 7.10
CA VAL A 476 -87.53 -22.04 6.26
C VAL A 476 -86.53 -21.20 5.28
N ARG A 477 -85.47 -21.46 4.36
CA ARG A 477 -84.48 -22.44 3.60
C ARG A 477 -83.29 -21.67 2.77
N THR A 478 -82.21 -21.97 1.89
CA THR A 478 -81.25 -22.96 1.13
C THR A 478 -79.89 -22.23 0.56
N SER A 479 -78.81 -22.48 -0.33
CA SER A 479 -77.97 -23.43 -1.27
C SER A 479 -76.69 -22.67 -1.96
N THR A 480 -75.60 -22.97 -2.82
CA THR A 480 -74.64 -24.01 -3.54
C THR A 480 -73.56 -23.30 -4.55
N SER A 481 -72.41 -23.68 -5.28
CA SER A 481 -71.25 -24.71 -5.46
C SER A 481 -70.11 -24.42 -6.62
N PRO A 482 -68.79 -24.96 -6.71
CA PRO A 482 -67.62 -24.55 -7.67
C PRO A 482 -66.45 -25.54 -8.32
N THR A 483 -65.38 -25.08 -9.10
CA THR A 483 -64.42 -25.80 -10.13
C THR A 483 -62.78 -25.62 -10.10
N ARG A 484 -61.85 -26.21 -10.98
CA ARG A 484 -60.31 -26.50 -10.82
C ARG A 484 -59.18 -26.34 -12.03
N LYS A 485 -57.91 -26.97 -12.07
CA LYS A 485 -56.54 -26.64 -12.80
C LYS A 485 -55.50 -27.87 -13.18
N ARG A 486 -54.22 -28.02 -13.80
CA ARG A 486 -52.98 -27.40 -14.57
C ARG A 486 -51.64 -28.35 -14.82
N LEU A 487 -50.55 -28.12 -15.71
CA LEU A 487 -48.97 -28.37 -15.61
C LEU A 487 -47.94 -28.92 -16.76
N ALA A 488 -46.58 -28.61 -16.63
CA ALA A 488 -45.25 -29.37 -16.86
C ALA A 488 -44.27 -29.33 -18.14
N SER A 489 -42.90 -29.39 -17.98
CA SER A 489 -41.83 -29.42 -19.08
C SER A 489 -40.32 -29.80 -18.72
N PRO A 490 -39.34 -30.05 -19.67
CA PRO A 490 -37.92 -30.57 -19.42
C PRO A 490 -36.66 -29.99 -20.23
N SER A 491 -35.39 -30.49 -20.00
CA SER A 491 -34.03 -30.17 -20.64
C SER A 491 -32.97 -31.35 -20.52
N PRO A 492 -31.59 -31.36 -20.70
CA PRO A 492 -30.47 -30.46 -21.21
C PRO A 492 -29.21 -31.11 -21.97
N THR A 493 -27.99 -30.47 -22.02
CA THR A 493 -26.61 -30.83 -22.58
C THR A 493 -26.32 -30.63 -24.10
N ARG A 494 -25.10 -30.36 -24.68
CA ARG A 494 -23.64 -30.54 -24.36
C ARG A 494 -22.73 -29.43 -25.02
N SER A 495 -21.39 -29.58 -25.09
CA SER A 495 -20.33 -28.53 -25.29
C SER A 495 -19.44 -28.60 -26.56
N ARG A 496 -18.76 -27.48 -26.95
CA ARG A 496 -17.29 -27.37 -27.23
C ARG A 496 -16.78 -25.99 -27.73
N SER A 497 -15.45 -25.79 -27.62
CA SER A 497 -14.57 -24.72 -28.16
C SER A 497 -13.23 -25.39 -28.60
N PRO A 498 -12.10 -24.70 -28.91
CA PRO A 498 -11.83 -23.40 -29.55
C PRO A 498 -10.85 -23.57 -30.78
N ASN A 499 -9.96 -22.58 -31.02
CA ASN A 499 -8.77 -22.55 -31.91
C ASN A 499 -8.96 -22.19 -33.40
N ARG A 500 -8.19 -21.19 -33.86
CA ARG A 500 -8.21 -20.61 -35.22
C ARG A 500 -6.79 -20.32 -35.75
N TYR A 501 -5.92 -21.32 -35.72
CA TYR A 501 -4.57 -21.27 -36.32
C TYR A 501 -4.40 -22.19 -37.55
N LEU A 502 -5.43 -22.99 -37.88
CA LEU A 502 -5.53 -23.73 -39.14
C LEU A 502 -6.33 -22.89 -40.14
N ARG A 503 -5.70 -21.90 -40.79
CA ARG A 503 -6.39 -21.01 -41.75
C ARG A 503 -5.57 -20.50 -42.94
N ASN A 504 -4.40 -21.09 -43.21
CA ASN A 504 -3.58 -20.81 -44.40
C ASN A 504 -3.30 -22.03 -45.28
N ARG A 505 -3.44 -23.27 -44.76
CA ARG A 505 -3.21 -24.51 -45.53
C ARG A 505 -4.18 -24.66 -46.72
N ASP A 506 -5.42 -24.20 -46.57
CA ASP A 506 -6.45 -24.26 -47.61
C ASP A 506 -6.22 -23.30 -48.80
N ARG A 507 -5.23 -22.39 -48.72
CA ARG A 507 -4.91 -21.47 -49.83
C ARG A 507 -4.04 -22.11 -50.92
N PHE A 508 -3.29 -23.15 -50.58
CA PHE A 508 -2.36 -23.84 -51.50
C PHE A 508 -2.91 -25.13 -52.12
N LEU A 509 -4.10 -25.59 -51.70
CA LEU A 509 -4.70 -26.86 -52.15
C LEU A 509 -5.81 -26.68 -53.21
N CYS A 510 -5.92 -25.50 -53.82
CA CYS A 510 -6.95 -25.18 -54.83
C CYS A 510 -6.49 -25.31 -56.30
N SER A 511 -5.37 -26.00 -56.54
CA SER A 511 -4.97 -26.46 -57.88
C SER A 511 -4.49 -27.92 -57.80
N TYR A 512 -4.62 -28.65 -58.91
CA TYR A 512 -4.19 -30.06 -59.07
C TYR A 512 -4.96 -31.14 -58.28
N ASP A 513 -6.28 -31.12 -58.40
CA ASP A 513 -7.04 -32.39 -58.45
C ASP A 513 -6.93 -33.00 -59.86
N LYS A 514 -5.90 -33.83 -60.07
CA LYS A 514 -5.80 -34.96 -61.05
C LYS A 514 -4.39 -35.57 -61.11
N ILE A 515 -3.97 -36.24 -60.05
CA ILE A 515 -2.94 -37.29 -60.11
C ILE A 515 -3.44 -38.45 -59.23
N GLU A 516 -3.45 -39.66 -59.77
CA GLU A 516 -3.66 -40.89 -59.00
C GLU A 516 -2.37 -41.21 -58.25
N LEU A 517 -2.36 -41.05 -56.91
CA LEU A 517 -1.44 -41.66 -55.92
C LEU A 517 -1.59 -40.91 -54.57
N ASP A 518 -2.42 -41.42 -53.65
CA ASP A 518 -2.45 -40.93 -52.25
C ASP A 518 -1.06 -41.03 -51.60
N ASP A 519 -0.30 -42.05 -52.00
CA ASP A 519 1.09 -42.30 -51.63
C ASP A 519 2.05 -41.14 -52.00
N CYS A 520 1.75 -40.42 -53.09
CA CYS A 520 2.52 -39.26 -53.53
C CYS A 520 2.07 -37.99 -52.79
N ARG A 521 0.77 -37.84 -52.49
CA ARG A 521 0.27 -36.76 -51.61
C ARG A 521 0.79 -36.91 -50.18
N GLN A 522 0.86 -38.12 -49.61
CA GLN A 522 1.47 -38.35 -48.29
C GLN A 522 2.98 -38.06 -48.28
N ARG A 523 3.72 -38.45 -49.34
CA ARG A 523 5.13 -38.07 -49.48
C ARG A 523 5.33 -36.57 -49.61
N ALA A 524 4.50 -35.87 -50.39
CA ALA A 524 4.51 -34.42 -50.50
C ALA A 524 4.25 -33.74 -49.15
N ASP A 525 3.19 -34.12 -48.44
CA ASP A 525 2.83 -33.61 -47.12
C ASP A 525 3.96 -33.82 -46.10
N LYS A 526 4.60 -35.00 -46.12
CA LYS A 526 5.73 -35.29 -45.22
C LYS A 526 6.96 -34.48 -45.59
N LEU A 527 7.33 -34.40 -46.87
CA LEU A 527 8.46 -33.58 -47.32
C LEU A 527 8.24 -32.10 -46.98
N LEU A 528 7.01 -31.59 -47.10
CA LEU A 528 6.69 -30.21 -46.71
C LEU A 528 6.77 -29.99 -45.19
N ALA A 529 6.35 -30.96 -44.37
CA ALA A 529 6.49 -30.88 -42.91
C ALA A 529 7.97 -30.98 -42.47
N ASP A 530 8.73 -31.92 -43.04
CA ASP A 530 10.18 -32.05 -42.83
C ASP A 530 10.91 -30.77 -43.30
N PHE A 531 10.44 -30.11 -44.36
CA PHE A 531 10.94 -28.82 -44.85
C PHE A 531 10.62 -27.66 -43.89
N GLU A 532 9.38 -27.53 -43.42
CA GLU A 532 8.98 -26.51 -42.42
C GLU A 532 9.83 -26.63 -41.14
N ASP A 533 10.12 -27.84 -40.66
CA ASP A 533 11.00 -28.06 -39.51
C ASP A 533 12.46 -27.67 -39.82
N ILE A 534 13.00 -28.00 -41.01
CA ILE A 534 14.33 -27.52 -41.44
C ILE A 534 14.40 -25.99 -41.46
N LEU A 535 13.37 -25.29 -41.97
CA LEU A 535 13.31 -23.83 -41.99
C LEU A 535 13.25 -23.23 -40.57
N LEU A 536 12.55 -23.88 -39.63
CA LEU A 536 12.51 -23.50 -38.21
C LEU A 536 13.86 -23.74 -37.52
N GLN A 537 14.47 -24.91 -37.72
CA GLN A 537 15.79 -25.26 -37.19
C GLN A 537 16.90 -24.34 -37.71
N ILE A 538 16.79 -23.84 -38.95
CA ILE A 538 17.72 -22.87 -39.53
C ILE A 538 17.50 -21.48 -38.93
N ASN A 539 16.26 -21.00 -38.80
CA ASN A 539 15.99 -19.71 -38.14
C ASN A 539 16.45 -19.68 -36.67
N ALA A 540 16.31 -20.81 -35.94
CA ALA A 540 16.81 -20.94 -34.58
C ALA A 540 18.36 -20.93 -34.52
N ASP A 541 19.02 -21.66 -35.42
CA ASP A 541 20.49 -21.68 -35.55
C ASP A 541 21.03 -20.28 -35.85
N PHE A 542 20.41 -19.60 -36.82
CA PHE A 542 20.83 -18.28 -37.28
C PHE A 542 20.77 -17.24 -36.18
N ARG A 543 19.67 -17.16 -35.41
CA ARG A 543 19.58 -16.23 -34.26
C ARG A 543 20.70 -16.44 -33.25
N SER A 544 21.03 -17.69 -32.92
CA SER A 544 22.12 -18.01 -31.99
C SER A 544 23.51 -17.66 -32.57
N LYS A 545 23.70 -17.78 -33.89
CA LYS A 545 24.96 -17.38 -34.55
C LYS A 545 25.07 -15.87 -34.76
N GLU A 546 23.97 -15.20 -35.02
CA GLU A 546 23.83 -13.75 -35.13
C GLU A 546 24.19 -13.09 -33.79
N GLU A 547 23.62 -13.57 -32.68
CA GLU A 547 24.00 -13.20 -31.31
C GLU A 547 25.51 -13.45 -31.03
N SER A 548 26.06 -14.57 -31.52
CA SER A 548 27.51 -14.86 -31.41
C SER A 548 28.39 -13.91 -32.25
N LEU A 549 27.91 -13.49 -33.43
CA LEU A 549 28.62 -12.61 -34.38
C LEU A 549 28.52 -11.11 -34.00
N HIS A 550 27.51 -10.74 -33.23
CA HIS A 550 27.38 -9.40 -32.64
C HIS A 550 28.36 -9.13 -31.49
N SER A 551 29.08 -10.14 -31.00
CA SER A 551 30.20 -9.94 -30.07
C SER A 551 31.29 -9.02 -30.66
N SER A 552 32.02 -8.31 -29.79
CA SER A 552 33.23 -7.57 -30.20
C SER A 552 34.26 -8.51 -30.84
N THR A 553 34.98 -8.00 -31.84
CA THR A 553 36.09 -8.73 -32.46
C THR A 553 37.27 -8.72 -31.47
N PRO A 554 37.86 -9.87 -31.07
CA PRO A 554 38.95 -9.90 -30.10
C PRO A 554 40.14 -9.00 -30.45
N ILE A 555 40.68 -8.36 -29.41
CA ILE A 555 41.78 -7.38 -29.44
C ILE A 555 42.81 -7.73 -28.35
N GLY A 556 44.07 -7.35 -28.53
CA GLY A 556 45.12 -7.56 -27.52
C GLY A 556 45.40 -9.04 -27.24
N ILE A 557 45.62 -9.40 -25.96
CA ILE A 557 45.89 -10.80 -25.58
C ILE A 557 44.66 -11.71 -25.66
N GLN A 558 43.45 -11.16 -25.79
CA GLN A 558 42.24 -11.95 -26.08
C GLN A 558 42.44 -12.82 -27.34
N ILE A 559 43.21 -12.29 -28.30
CA ILE A 559 43.61 -12.97 -29.53
C ILE A 559 44.55 -14.16 -29.27
N GLU A 560 45.45 -14.07 -28.28
CA GLU A 560 46.37 -15.17 -27.91
C GLU A 560 45.64 -16.28 -27.13
N ASN A 561 44.48 -15.99 -26.54
CA ASN A 561 43.61 -16.95 -25.87
C ASN A 561 42.65 -17.68 -26.83
N LEU A 562 42.59 -17.30 -28.12
CA LEU A 562 41.81 -18.02 -29.12
C LEU A 562 42.49 -19.35 -29.52
N PRO A 563 41.71 -20.41 -29.83
CA PRO A 563 42.26 -21.59 -30.50
C PRO A 563 43.00 -21.21 -31.80
N MET A 564 44.16 -21.84 -32.04
CA MET A 564 45.04 -21.58 -33.20
C MET A 564 44.37 -21.69 -34.58
N ASP A 565 43.19 -22.29 -34.64
CA ASP A 565 42.38 -22.58 -35.83
C ASP A 565 40.96 -21.97 -35.73
N PHE A 566 40.76 -20.96 -34.87
CA PHE A 566 39.51 -20.23 -34.71
C PHE A 566 39.28 -19.21 -35.84
N THR A 567 38.06 -19.23 -36.39
CA THR A 567 37.50 -18.19 -37.27
C THR A 567 36.00 -18.06 -37.03
N TYR A 568 35.42 -16.90 -37.31
CA TYR A 568 33.98 -16.67 -37.31
C TYR A 568 33.27 -17.51 -38.38
N ASN A 569 33.90 -17.76 -39.53
CA ASN A 569 33.44 -18.76 -40.49
C ASN A 569 33.36 -20.18 -39.89
N ARG A 570 34.20 -20.53 -38.91
CA ARG A 570 34.09 -21.81 -38.20
C ARG A 570 32.84 -21.87 -37.32
N ILE A 571 32.45 -20.75 -36.70
CA ILE A 571 31.19 -20.65 -35.92
C ILE A 571 29.97 -20.94 -36.80
N LEU A 572 30.01 -20.51 -38.07
CA LEU A 572 28.98 -20.76 -39.09
C LEU A 572 29.09 -22.14 -39.78
N THR A 573 30.03 -23.01 -39.42
CA THR A 573 30.19 -24.31 -40.12
C THR A 573 29.00 -25.27 -39.88
N SER A 574 28.30 -25.17 -38.74
CA SER A 574 27.01 -25.87 -38.54
C SER A 574 25.90 -25.31 -39.44
N SER A 575 25.81 -23.99 -39.50
CA SER A 575 24.81 -23.22 -40.24
C SER A 575 24.95 -23.42 -41.75
N ARG A 576 26.20 -23.47 -42.25
CA ARG A 576 26.54 -23.81 -43.63
C ARG A 576 26.05 -25.20 -43.99
N ARG A 577 26.32 -26.22 -43.15
CA ARG A 577 25.80 -27.58 -43.36
C ARG A 577 24.27 -27.60 -43.41
N LYS A 578 23.58 -26.88 -42.52
CA LYS A 578 22.11 -26.78 -42.55
C LYS A 578 21.59 -26.10 -43.84
N ILE A 579 22.27 -25.08 -44.36
CA ILE A 579 21.93 -24.44 -45.64
C ILE A 579 22.24 -25.33 -46.85
N ASP A 580 23.33 -26.08 -46.82
CA ASP A 580 23.64 -27.06 -47.87
C ASP A 580 22.64 -28.23 -47.84
N THR A 581 22.22 -28.70 -46.66
CA THR A 581 21.08 -29.62 -46.50
C THR A 581 19.76 -29.01 -46.99
N LEU A 582 19.47 -27.73 -46.72
CA LEU A 582 18.28 -27.05 -47.25
C LEU A 582 18.29 -27.03 -48.79
N ARG A 583 19.45 -26.78 -49.41
CA ARG A 583 19.63 -26.81 -50.87
C ARG A 583 19.43 -28.22 -51.43
N GLU A 584 20.01 -29.24 -50.79
CA GLU A 584 19.79 -30.65 -51.13
C GLU A 584 18.32 -31.04 -50.98
N PHE A 585 17.62 -30.57 -49.95
CA PHE A 585 16.21 -30.84 -49.72
C PHE A 585 15.30 -30.14 -50.74
N ILE A 586 15.61 -28.91 -51.16
CA ILE A 586 14.95 -28.22 -52.27
C ILE A 586 15.18 -28.98 -53.59
N LEU A 587 16.39 -29.54 -53.80
CA LEU A 587 16.69 -30.39 -54.95
C LEU A 587 15.95 -31.75 -54.88
N GLN A 588 15.71 -32.31 -53.70
CA GLN A 588 14.95 -33.55 -53.48
C GLN A 588 13.44 -33.33 -53.69
N ILE A 589 12.87 -32.24 -53.15
CA ILE A 589 11.49 -31.80 -53.44
C ILE A 589 11.28 -31.63 -54.96
N LYS A 590 12.25 -31.01 -55.64
CA LYS A 590 12.28 -30.87 -57.11
C LYS A 590 12.32 -32.20 -57.87
N GLN A 591 12.87 -33.28 -57.29
CA GLN A 591 12.89 -34.61 -57.89
C GLN A 591 11.57 -35.36 -57.68
N GLU A 592 10.99 -35.34 -56.48
CA GLU A 592 9.72 -36.04 -56.18
C GLU A 592 8.48 -35.31 -56.73
N LEU A 593 8.45 -33.97 -56.72
CA LEU A 593 7.24 -33.17 -57.06
C LEU A 593 7.31 -32.44 -58.41
N GLY A 594 8.43 -32.58 -59.14
CA GLY A 594 8.55 -32.14 -60.54
C GLY A 594 8.88 -30.65 -60.76
N ALA A 595 9.22 -30.33 -62.00
CA ALA A 595 9.95 -29.11 -62.34
C ALA A 595 9.18 -27.78 -62.21
N TYR A 596 7.85 -27.81 -62.12
CA TYR A 596 7.04 -26.57 -62.00
C TYR A 596 7.22 -25.87 -60.65
N LEU A 597 7.40 -26.61 -59.55
CA LEU A 597 7.57 -26.05 -58.20
C LEU A 597 8.91 -25.31 -58.00
N ILE A 598 9.87 -25.43 -58.93
CA ILE A 598 11.19 -24.80 -58.83
C ILE A 598 11.08 -23.26 -58.83
N GLN A 599 10.15 -22.69 -59.61
CA GLN A 599 9.98 -21.25 -59.69
C GLN A 599 9.25 -20.66 -58.47
N ASP A 600 8.39 -21.43 -57.81
CA ASP A 600 7.68 -20.94 -56.62
C ASP A 600 8.53 -21.09 -55.36
N LEU A 601 9.25 -22.21 -55.16
CA LEU A 601 10.05 -22.44 -53.94
C LEU A 601 11.34 -21.61 -53.85
N ASN A 602 11.99 -21.29 -54.97
CA ASN A 602 13.16 -20.40 -54.95
C ASN A 602 12.77 -18.90 -54.86
N ASN A 603 11.51 -18.56 -55.16
CA ASN A 603 10.94 -17.23 -54.95
C ASN A 603 10.06 -17.18 -53.68
N ASP A 604 9.97 -18.25 -52.90
CA ASP A 604 9.19 -18.27 -51.66
C ASP A 604 9.81 -17.26 -50.68
N PRO A 605 9.01 -16.35 -50.10
CA PRO A 605 9.54 -15.26 -49.30
C PRO A 605 10.25 -15.72 -48.02
N ILE A 606 9.95 -16.91 -47.49
CA ILE A 606 10.60 -17.47 -46.29
C ILE A 606 11.95 -18.09 -46.68
N VAL A 607 11.99 -18.85 -47.79
CA VAL A 607 13.24 -19.42 -48.33
C VAL A 607 14.20 -18.32 -48.77
N LEU A 608 13.69 -17.28 -49.43
CA LEU A 608 14.47 -16.13 -49.89
C LEU A 608 15.00 -15.30 -48.70
N ASP A 609 14.18 -15.07 -47.67
CA ASP A 609 14.59 -14.42 -46.41
C ASP A 609 15.72 -15.21 -45.70
N ILE A 610 15.59 -16.53 -45.59
CA ILE A 610 16.64 -17.39 -45.02
C ILE A 610 17.92 -17.36 -45.87
N MET A 611 17.81 -17.39 -47.20
CA MET A 611 18.99 -17.33 -48.08
C MET A 611 19.67 -15.95 -48.03
N ASN A 612 18.91 -14.86 -47.88
CA ASN A 612 19.45 -13.50 -47.68
C ASN A 612 20.09 -13.33 -46.29
N LYS A 613 19.50 -13.91 -45.24
CA LYS A 613 20.11 -13.97 -43.91
C LYS A 613 21.40 -14.79 -43.92
N TRP A 614 21.44 -15.91 -44.66
CA TRP A 614 22.67 -16.68 -44.83
C TRP A 614 23.78 -15.87 -45.49
N THR A 615 23.50 -15.18 -46.60
CA THR A 615 24.52 -14.36 -47.27
C THR A 615 24.95 -13.17 -46.42
N HIS A 616 24.04 -12.58 -45.64
CA HIS A 616 24.38 -11.52 -44.67
C HIS A 616 25.27 -12.04 -43.53
N LEU A 617 24.92 -13.16 -42.89
CA LEU A 617 25.74 -13.78 -41.84
C LEU A 617 27.10 -14.23 -42.37
N GLN A 618 27.17 -14.77 -43.58
CA GLN A 618 28.44 -15.16 -44.21
C GLN A 618 29.30 -13.92 -44.55
N ALA A 619 28.71 -12.83 -45.01
CA ALA A 619 29.43 -11.57 -45.22
C ALA A 619 29.92 -10.95 -43.91
N LEU A 620 29.09 -10.97 -42.86
CA LEU A 620 29.44 -10.50 -41.51
C LEU A 620 30.57 -11.34 -40.90
N ALA A 621 30.53 -12.68 -41.05
CA ALA A 621 31.60 -13.56 -40.59
C ALA A 621 32.91 -13.36 -41.36
N ASN A 622 32.86 -13.05 -42.67
CA ASN A 622 34.03 -12.69 -43.46
C ASN A 622 34.63 -11.36 -42.98
N ASP A 623 33.83 -10.30 -42.86
CA ASP A 623 34.27 -8.99 -42.34
C ASP A 623 34.85 -9.11 -40.91
N LYS A 624 34.23 -9.94 -40.06
CA LYS A 624 34.74 -10.29 -38.73
C LYS A 624 36.07 -11.07 -38.77
N ASP A 625 36.23 -11.99 -39.71
CA ASP A 625 37.49 -12.73 -39.91
C ASP A 625 38.60 -11.84 -40.50
N ASP A 626 38.28 -10.93 -41.42
CA ASP A 626 39.21 -9.96 -41.98
C ASP A 626 39.66 -8.95 -40.90
N GLN A 627 38.73 -8.45 -40.08
CA GLN A 627 39.03 -7.64 -38.89
C GLN A 627 39.88 -8.44 -37.87
N LEU A 628 39.54 -9.69 -37.58
CA LEU A 628 40.31 -10.53 -36.65
C LEU A 628 41.74 -10.78 -37.17
N ASN A 629 41.90 -11.00 -38.49
CA ASN A 629 43.20 -11.12 -39.14
C ASN A 629 43.98 -9.80 -39.09
N GLN A 630 43.32 -8.67 -39.30
CA GLN A 630 43.93 -7.34 -39.20
C GLN A 630 44.37 -7.03 -37.76
N ASN A 631 43.54 -7.33 -36.77
CA ASN A 631 43.87 -7.25 -35.34
C ASN A 631 45.03 -8.18 -34.98
N HIS A 632 45.05 -9.42 -35.48
CA HIS A 632 46.17 -10.35 -35.32
C HIS A 632 47.47 -9.77 -35.88
N GLN A 633 47.43 -9.14 -37.06
CA GLN A 633 48.61 -8.54 -37.69
C GLN A 633 49.10 -7.32 -36.90
N GLN A 634 48.18 -6.43 -36.48
CA GLN A 634 48.51 -5.26 -35.67
C GLN A 634 49.06 -5.65 -34.29
N TRP A 635 48.48 -6.65 -33.62
CA TRP A 635 48.97 -7.17 -32.34
C TRP A 635 50.36 -7.80 -32.47
N ARG A 636 50.59 -8.63 -33.50
CA ARG A 636 51.93 -9.19 -33.79
C ARG A 636 52.94 -8.08 -34.12
N HIS A 637 52.51 -7.01 -34.81
CA HIS A 637 53.38 -5.88 -35.13
C HIS A 637 53.74 -5.06 -33.89
N PHE A 638 52.78 -4.74 -33.03
CA PHE A 638 52.99 -4.07 -31.75
C PHE A 638 53.87 -4.89 -30.80
N LYS A 639 53.57 -6.19 -30.64
CA LYS A 639 54.36 -7.11 -29.82
C LYS A 639 55.82 -7.16 -30.30
N ARG A 640 56.03 -7.21 -31.62
CA ARG A 640 57.36 -7.11 -32.23
C ARG A 640 58.02 -5.75 -31.97
N GLN A 641 57.33 -4.63 -32.20
CA GLN A 641 57.91 -3.30 -31.94
C GLN A 641 58.27 -3.10 -30.46
N LEU A 642 57.47 -3.62 -29.54
CA LEU A 642 57.76 -3.59 -28.10
C LEU A 642 58.95 -4.50 -27.73
N GLU A 643 59.09 -5.66 -28.38
CA GLU A 643 60.27 -6.54 -28.26
C GLU A 643 61.52 -5.88 -28.88
N ASP A 644 61.40 -5.23 -30.05
CA ASP A 644 62.48 -4.46 -30.71
C ASP A 644 62.92 -3.25 -29.84
N LEU A 645 61.96 -2.56 -29.20
CA LEU A 645 62.19 -1.42 -28.30
C LEU A 645 62.90 -1.86 -27.00
N GLU A 646 62.47 -2.98 -26.40
CA GLU A 646 63.12 -3.59 -25.25
C GLU A 646 64.52 -4.12 -25.59
N GLN A 647 64.69 -4.77 -26.74
CA GLN A 647 65.99 -5.24 -27.22
C GLN A 647 66.92 -4.05 -27.45
N SER A 648 66.47 -2.99 -28.11
CA SER A 648 67.27 -1.77 -28.33
C SER A 648 67.74 -1.17 -26.99
N ALA A 649 66.82 -0.99 -26.03
CA ALA A 649 67.16 -0.55 -24.67
C ALA A 649 68.13 -1.52 -23.93
N GLN A 650 68.07 -2.82 -24.24
CA GLN A 650 68.98 -3.83 -23.68
C GLN A 650 70.36 -3.83 -24.35
N GLU A 651 70.44 -3.61 -25.67
CA GLU A 651 71.68 -3.44 -26.42
C GLU A 651 72.46 -2.22 -25.92
N PHE A 652 71.80 -1.09 -25.70
CA PHE A 652 72.43 0.10 -25.12
C PHE A 652 72.95 -0.15 -23.69
N THR A 653 72.24 -0.90 -22.85
CA THR A 653 72.63 -1.14 -21.45
C THR A 653 73.72 -2.21 -21.28
N ASN A 654 73.69 -3.28 -22.07
CA ASN A 654 74.73 -4.34 -22.05
C ASN A 654 76.08 -3.88 -22.66
N SER A 655 76.12 -2.74 -23.33
CA SER A 655 77.26 -2.24 -24.12
C SER A 655 78.39 -1.59 -23.31
N ASP A 656 78.87 -2.26 -22.26
CA ASP A 656 79.92 -1.77 -21.34
C ASP A 656 81.28 -1.43 -21.99
N HIS A 657 81.48 -1.77 -23.27
CA HIS A 657 82.72 -1.52 -24.02
C HIS A 657 82.63 -0.40 -25.07
N LEU A 658 81.43 0.06 -25.44
CA LEU A 658 81.29 0.94 -26.61
C LEU A 658 81.74 2.38 -26.35
N LEU A 659 81.55 2.89 -25.13
CA LEU A 659 81.98 4.23 -24.71
C LEU A 659 83.48 4.31 -24.37
N SER A 660 84.19 3.18 -24.26
CA SER A 660 85.60 3.14 -23.82
C SER A 660 86.61 2.77 -24.92
N ARG A 661 86.16 2.23 -26.08
CA ARG A 661 87.10 1.73 -27.11
C ARG A 661 86.78 1.98 -28.58
N THR A 662 85.61 2.49 -28.92
CA THR A 662 85.24 2.83 -30.31
C THR A 662 84.64 4.22 -30.38
N ILE A 663 85.23 5.09 -31.20
CA ILE A 663 84.57 6.33 -31.61
C ILE A 663 83.47 5.93 -32.61
N TYR A 664 82.29 5.61 -32.07
CA TYR A 664 81.07 5.98 -32.80
C TYR A 664 81.13 7.48 -33.00
N SER A 665 80.90 7.93 -34.22
CA SER A 665 80.75 9.36 -34.45
C SER A 665 79.53 9.84 -33.68
N LYS A 666 79.51 11.15 -33.37
CA LYS A 666 78.31 11.79 -32.82
C LYS A 666 77.07 11.56 -33.70
N SER A 667 77.24 11.31 -35.00
CA SER A 667 76.16 10.98 -35.93
C SER A 667 75.56 9.60 -35.68
N ASP A 668 76.36 8.59 -35.35
CA ASP A 668 75.88 7.20 -35.21
C ASP A 668 75.06 7.02 -33.92
N VAL A 669 75.49 7.69 -32.83
CA VAL A 669 74.75 7.70 -31.56
C VAL A 669 73.46 8.52 -31.68
N ASN A 670 73.50 9.64 -32.42
CA ASN A 670 72.31 10.41 -32.77
C ASN A 670 71.33 9.58 -33.61
N GLN A 671 71.79 8.94 -34.69
CA GLN A 671 70.95 8.14 -35.57
C GLN A 671 70.23 7.01 -34.81
N ARG A 672 70.94 6.25 -33.96
CA ARG A 672 70.31 5.20 -33.14
C ARG A 672 69.32 5.74 -32.09
N LEU A 673 69.44 7.02 -31.69
CA LEU A 673 68.45 7.69 -30.84
C LEU A 673 67.24 8.14 -31.63
N ASP A 674 67.43 8.70 -32.83
CA ASP A 674 66.35 9.12 -33.72
C ASP A 674 65.53 7.89 -34.17
N GLU A 675 66.20 6.76 -34.47
CA GLU A 675 65.59 5.45 -34.70
C GLU A 675 64.79 4.95 -33.48
N PHE A 676 65.31 5.13 -32.26
CA PHE A 676 64.59 4.78 -31.03
C PHE A 676 63.38 5.68 -30.78
N GLU A 677 63.47 6.99 -31.02
CA GLU A 677 62.34 7.92 -30.86
C GLU A 677 61.19 7.56 -31.81
N ILE A 678 61.51 7.19 -33.06
CA ILE A 678 60.55 6.71 -34.05
C ILE A 678 59.89 5.40 -33.59
N LEU A 679 60.67 4.42 -33.09
CA LEU A 679 60.14 3.17 -32.55
C LEU A 679 59.26 3.39 -31.32
N LEU A 680 59.68 4.25 -30.40
CA LEU A 680 58.91 4.63 -29.20
C LEU A 680 57.56 5.24 -29.59
N LYS A 681 57.56 6.19 -30.53
CA LYS A 681 56.36 6.88 -31.01
C LYS A 681 55.40 5.96 -31.77
N SER A 682 55.93 5.06 -32.60
CA SER A 682 55.15 4.01 -33.27
C SER A 682 54.53 3.02 -32.26
N THR A 683 55.28 2.66 -31.21
CA THR A 683 54.79 1.77 -30.14
C THR A 683 53.68 2.44 -29.33
N ILE A 684 53.80 3.76 -29.07
CA ILE A 684 52.77 4.60 -28.45
C ILE A 684 51.49 4.64 -29.31
N ASP A 685 51.62 4.98 -30.60
CA ASP A 685 50.49 5.09 -31.53
C ASP A 685 49.75 3.75 -31.72
N LEU A 686 50.39 2.62 -31.41
CA LEU A 686 49.76 1.29 -31.38
C LEU A 686 49.18 0.92 -30.01
N ALA A 687 49.82 1.28 -28.91
CA ALA A 687 49.31 1.04 -27.56
C ALA A 687 47.92 1.69 -27.35
N ASP A 688 47.74 2.93 -27.80
CA ASP A 688 46.46 3.68 -27.73
C ASP A 688 45.30 3.05 -28.53
N LYS A 689 45.55 1.98 -29.31
CA LYS A 689 44.52 1.19 -30.03
C LYS A 689 44.05 -0.06 -29.29
N PHE A 690 44.68 -0.43 -28.16
CA PHE A 690 44.42 -1.70 -27.46
C PHE A 690 43.92 -1.49 -26.02
N ASN A 691 43.28 -0.34 -25.75
CA ASN A 691 42.99 0.19 -24.41
C ASN A 691 41.76 -0.43 -23.72
N ASP A 692 41.65 -1.76 -23.74
CA ASP A 692 40.61 -2.51 -23.01
C ASP A 692 41.08 -2.89 -21.59
N ASN A 693 40.16 -2.98 -20.61
CA ASN A 693 40.48 -2.94 -19.16
C ASN A 693 41.08 -4.23 -18.55
N SER A 694 42.08 -4.84 -19.20
CA SER A 694 42.67 -6.11 -18.78
C SER A 694 43.91 -5.96 -17.88
N ASN A 695 44.33 -7.06 -17.25
CA ASN A 695 45.62 -7.15 -16.55
C ASN A 695 46.82 -6.96 -17.49
N GLU A 696 46.63 -7.06 -18.81
CA GLU A 696 47.69 -6.90 -19.80
C GLU A 696 48.22 -5.46 -19.84
N TRP A 697 47.40 -4.47 -19.50
CA TRP A 697 47.87 -3.09 -19.34
C TRP A 697 48.83 -2.90 -18.18
N ILE A 698 48.70 -3.67 -17.09
CA ILE A 698 49.71 -3.68 -16.02
C ILE A 698 51.06 -4.17 -16.57
N ILE A 699 51.03 -5.14 -17.48
CA ILE A 699 52.23 -5.69 -18.13
C ILE A 699 52.85 -4.66 -19.09
N ILE A 700 52.03 -3.96 -19.90
CA ILE A 700 52.52 -2.90 -20.81
C ILE A 700 53.06 -1.70 -20.01
N GLU A 701 52.34 -1.23 -19.00
CA GLU A 701 52.74 -0.14 -18.08
C GLU A 701 54.08 -0.49 -17.38
N HIS A 702 54.22 -1.72 -16.88
CA HIS A 702 55.48 -2.20 -16.26
C HIS A 702 56.63 -2.36 -17.27
N ARG A 703 56.37 -2.79 -18.51
CA ARG A 703 57.41 -2.88 -19.57
C ARG A 703 57.90 -1.48 -19.98
N LEU A 704 56.97 -0.54 -20.22
CA LEU A 704 57.32 0.86 -20.51
C LEU A 704 58.09 1.53 -19.36
N GLN A 705 57.70 1.28 -18.10
CA GLN A 705 58.45 1.75 -16.94
C GLN A 705 59.87 1.13 -16.88
N SER A 706 60.01 -0.17 -17.15
CA SER A 706 61.33 -0.82 -17.21
C SER A 706 62.24 -0.25 -18.31
N ILE A 707 61.68 0.17 -19.45
CA ILE A 707 62.41 0.88 -20.51
C ILE A 707 62.84 2.27 -20.00
N LYS A 708 61.95 3.02 -19.35
CA LYS A 708 62.25 4.32 -18.74
C LYS A 708 63.37 4.23 -17.70
N ASP A 709 63.37 3.19 -16.85
CA ASP A 709 64.41 2.95 -15.83
C ASP A 709 65.79 2.71 -16.50
N LYS A 710 65.83 1.92 -17.58
CA LYS A 710 67.05 1.70 -18.38
C LYS A 710 67.55 3.01 -19.02
N PHE A 711 66.64 3.85 -19.49
CA PHE A 711 66.96 5.17 -20.07
C PHE A 711 67.57 6.11 -19.03
N GLN A 712 66.99 6.19 -17.83
CA GLN A 712 67.50 7.01 -16.74
C GLN A 712 68.88 6.54 -16.25
N TYR A 713 69.12 5.22 -16.22
CA TYR A 713 70.45 4.65 -15.97
C TYR A 713 71.49 5.06 -17.04
N LEU A 714 71.13 4.99 -18.32
CA LEU A 714 72.02 5.37 -19.44
C LEU A 714 72.36 6.86 -19.44
N LEU A 715 71.37 7.72 -19.21
CA LEU A 715 71.56 9.17 -19.06
C LEU A 715 72.53 9.47 -17.90
N THR A 716 72.33 8.83 -16.74
CA THR A 716 73.21 8.97 -15.58
C THR A 716 74.64 8.51 -15.86
N LYS A 717 74.82 7.38 -16.54
CA LYS A 717 76.13 6.80 -16.92
C LYS A 717 76.88 7.68 -17.93
N SER A 718 76.18 8.17 -18.95
CA SER A 718 76.71 9.09 -19.95
C SER A 718 77.14 10.43 -19.34
N ASN A 719 76.29 11.03 -18.51
CA ASN A 719 76.59 12.30 -17.83
C ASN A 719 77.76 12.18 -16.83
N ARG A 720 77.96 11.01 -16.23
CA ARG A 720 79.16 10.72 -15.42
C ARG A 720 80.42 10.72 -16.30
N GLN A 721 80.44 9.95 -17.39
CA GLN A 721 81.61 9.85 -18.27
C GLN A 721 81.96 11.18 -18.96
N TYR A 722 80.96 11.99 -19.32
CA TYR A 722 81.20 13.34 -19.85
C TYR A 722 81.92 14.25 -18.84
N ARG A 723 81.57 14.16 -17.54
CA ARG A 723 82.29 14.89 -16.47
C ARG A 723 83.72 14.36 -16.32
N GLU A 724 83.91 13.05 -16.29
CA GLU A 724 85.24 12.41 -16.19
C GLU A 724 86.15 12.80 -17.38
N LEU A 725 85.61 12.82 -18.61
CA LEU A 725 86.33 13.27 -19.81
C LEU A 725 86.68 14.76 -19.78
N LYS A 726 85.71 15.63 -19.41
CA LYS A 726 85.94 17.07 -19.36
C LYS A 726 87.01 17.43 -18.31
N ILE A 727 86.92 16.86 -17.11
CA ILE A 727 87.88 17.10 -16.04
C ILE A 727 89.28 16.60 -16.46
N ASN A 728 89.38 15.51 -17.21
CA ASN A 728 90.65 15.03 -17.78
C ASN A 728 91.24 16.02 -18.80
N THR A 729 90.42 16.65 -19.67
CA THR A 729 90.91 17.71 -20.58
C THR A 729 91.32 18.97 -19.82
N ASP A 730 90.55 19.38 -18.82
CA ASP A 730 90.83 20.57 -18.01
C ASP A 730 92.16 20.39 -17.23
N ILE A 731 92.37 19.22 -16.59
CA ILE A 731 93.63 18.83 -15.93
C ILE A 731 94.83 18.85 -16.91
N LYS A 732 94.66 18.33 -18.12
CA LYS A 732 95.74 18.32 -19.14
C LYS A 732 96.15 19.73 -19.57
N HIS A 733 95.21 20.66 -19.69
CA HIS A 733 95.53 22.06 -19.96
C HIS A 733 96.30 22.69 -18.81
N GLU A 734 95.93 22.41 -17.56
CA GLU A 734 96.58 23.01 -16.39
C GLU A 734 97.99 22.44 -16.12
N ILE A 735 98.22 21.15 -16.40
CA ILE A 735 99.56 20.53 -16.41
C ILE A 735 100.49 21.25 -17.41
N LEU A 736 99.99 21.54 -18.62
CA LEU A 736 100.77 22.25 -19.65
C LEU A 736 101.06 23.71 -19.25
N GLU A 737 100.11 24.40 -18.60
CA GLU A 737 100.27 25.76 -18.11
C GLU A 737 101.36 25.83 -17.02
N ILE A 738 101.32 24.94 -16.02
CA ILE A 738 102.32 24.90 -14.94
C ILE A 738 103.71 24.57 -15.48
N ASN A 739 103.84 23.64 -16.44
CA ASN A 739 105.15 23.34 -17.04
C ASN A 739 105.75 24.57 -17.73
N SER A 740 104.93 25.33 -18.47
CA SER A 740 105.35 26.59 -19.11
C SER A 740 105.71 27.69 -18.09
N GLN A 741 105.07 27.70 -16.92
CA GLN A 741 105.40 28.63 -15.83
C GLN A 741 106.72 28.23 -15.15
N LEU A 742 107.01 26.93 -15.02
CA LEU A 742 108.32 26.43 -14.57
C LEU A 742 109.43 26.72 -15.58
N ASP A 743 109.20 26.56 -16.90
CA ASP A 743 110.16 26.98 -17.95
C ASP A 743 110.59 28.45 -17.78
N HIS A 744 109.63 29.33 -17.49
CA HIS A 744 109.88 30.75 -17.31
C HIS A 744 110.66 31.07 -16.02
N LEU A 745 110.26 30.49 -14.88
CA LEU A 745 110.92 30.72 -13.59
C LEU A 745 112.34 30.12 -13.56
N GLU A 746 112.56 28.98 -14.20
CA GLU A 746 113.88 28.36 -14.37
C GLU A 746 114.79 29.25 -15.24
N THR A 747 114.27 29.81 -16.33
CA THR A 747 115.00 30.78 -17.18
C THR A 747 115.35 32.05 -16.39
N LEU A 748 114.41 32.58 -15.59
CA LEU A 748 114.63 33.76 -14.76
C LEU A 748 115.69 33.51 -13.68
N ALA A 749 115.69 32.34 -13.03
CA ALA A 749 116.67 31.99 -12.00
C ALA A 749 118.10 31.98 -12.56
N HIS A 750 118.33 31.27 -13.68
CA HIS A 750 119.64 31.23 -14.34
C HIS A 750 120.09 32.62 -14.84
N SER A 751 119.15 33.50 -15.24
CA SER A 751 119.48 34.88 -15.69
C SER A 751 120.04 35.80 -14.61
N LEU A 752 120.02 35.37 -13.34
CA LEU A 752 120.55 36.10 -12.19
C LEU A 752 121.95 35.63 -11.77
N GLU A 753 122.47 34.55 -12.36
CA GLU A 753 123.82 34.04 -12.13
C GLU A 753 124.91 34.85 -12.88
N PRO A 754 126.18 34.79 -12.44
CA PRO A 754 126.63 34.38 -11.10
C PRO A 754 126.36 35.48 -10.07
N ILE A 755 126.46 35.16 -8.78
CA ILE A 755 126.63 36.18 -7.74
C ILE A 755 128.12 36.57 -7.74
N ASP A 756 128.42 37.85 -7.90
CA ASP A 756 129.79 38.33 -7.69
C ASP A 756 130.02 38.61 -6.19
N HIS A 757 130.98 37.89 -5.62
CA HIS A 757 131.40 38.02 -4.23
C HIS A 757 132.22 39.29 -3.96
N ASN A 758 132.73 39.95 -5.00
CA ASN A 758 133.50 41.20 -4.94
C ASN A 758 132.68 42.45 -5.36
N GLU A 759 131.36 42.29 -5.61
CA GLU A 759 130.45 43.36 -6.04
C GLU A 759 130.42 44.52 -5.04
N ILE A 760 131.09 45.62 -5.39
CA ILE A 760 131.21 46.82 -4.53
C ILE A 760 129.84 47.49 -4.33
N ASN A 761 128.92 47.36 -5.30
CA ASN A 761 127.59 47.95 -5.22
C ASN A 761 126.55 46.99 -4.63
N GLN A 762 126.42 46.99 -3.30
CA GLN A 762 125.44 46.17 -2.57
C GLN A 762 124.00 46.25 -3.10
N ASN A 763 123.59 47.36 -3.74
CA ASN A 763 122.23 47.48 -4.27
C ASN A 763 121.98 46.55 -5.48
N ILE A 764 123.01 46.12 -6.19
CA ILE A 764 122.90 45.09 -7.24
C ILE A 764 122.58 43.74 -6.59
N ASN A 765 123.33 43.35 -5.55
CA ASN A 765 123.08 42.10 -4.83
C ASN A 765 121.76 42.11 -4.03
N ARG A 766 121.33 43.25 -3.44
CA ARG A 766 119.96 43.40 -2.91
C ARG A 766 118.88 43.26 -4.00
N THR A 767 119.12 43.78 -5.21
CA THR A 767 118.19 43.62 -6.33
C THR A 767 118.12 42.16 -6.81
N LYS A 768 119.25 41.44 -6.86
CA LYS A 768 119.25 39.98 -7.12
C LYS A 768 118.49 39.23 -6.02
N LEU A 769 118.71 39.58 -4.75
CA LEU A 769 118.02 38.96 -3.61
C LEU A 769 116.50 39.09 -3.73
N HIS A 770 115.98 40.32 -3.92
CA HIS A 770 114.54 40.54 -4.09
C HIS A 770 113.96 39.82 -5.32
N ARG A 771 114.72 39.64 -6.40
CA ARG A 771 114.28 38.85 -7.56
C ARG A 771 114.23 37.35 -7.26
N PHE A 772 115.24 36.80 -6.59
CA PHE A 772 115.22 35.40 -6.16
C PHE A 772 114.13 35.11 -5.10
N ILE A 773 113.84 36.04 -4.19
CA ILE A 773 112.70 35.93 -3.25
C ILE A 773 111.39 35.84 -4.05
N ARG A 774 111.19 36.73 -5.03
CA ARG A 774 109.99 36.69 -5.87
C ARG A 774 109.87 35.37 -6.64
N ILE A 775 110.96 34.86 -7.22
CA ILE A 775 110.97 33.55 -7.90
C ILE A 775 110.64 32.42 -6.92
N HIS A 776 111.16 32.46 -5.68
CA HIS A 776 110.81 31.51 -4.64
C HIS A 776 109.32 31.53 -4.29
N ASP A 777 108.73 32.72 -4.15
CA ASP A 777 107.31 32.89 -3.81
C ASP A 777 106.40 32.45 -4.97
N ASP A 778 106.75 32.80 -6.21
CA ASP A 778 106.09 32.31 -7.42
C ASP A 778 106.17 30.75 -7.52
N LEU A 779 107.30 30.14 -7.10
CA LEU A 779 107.46 28.68 -7.02
C LEU A 779 106.66 28.01 -5.88
N GLU A 780 106.35 28.71 -4.78
CA GLU A 780 105.40 28.19 -3.78
C GLU A 780 103.94 28.28 -4.24
N ILE A 781 103.58 29.33 -4.99
CA ILE A 781 102.25 29.44 -5.62
C ILE A 781 102.02 28.29 -6.61
N LEU A 782 103.02 27.97 -7.44
CA LEU A 782 102.96 26.78 -8.33
C LEU A 782 102.91 25.46 -7.55
N ASN A 783 103.61 25.36 -6.41
CA ASN A 783 103.60 24.17 -5.55
C ASN A 783 102.19 23.89 -5.00
N GLU A 784 101.55 24.89 -4.40
CA GLU A 784 100.16 24.78 -3.95
C GLU A 784 99.18 24.45 -5.08
N ARG A 785 99.37 25.04 -6.26
CA ARG A 785 98.52 24.78 -7.43
C ARG A 785 98.66 23.33 -7.90
N LEU A 786 99.90 22.84 -8.03
CA LEU A 786 100.20 21.48 -8.46
C LEU A 786 99.64 20.42 -7.48
N ILE A 787 99.72 20.67 -6.17
CA ILE A 787 99.11 19.82 -5.13
C ILE A 787 97.59 19.74 -5.34
N LYS A 788 96.91 20.89 -5.47
CA LYS A 788 95.44 20.95 -5.62
C LYS A 788 94.95 20.20 -6.87
N ILE A 789 95.67 20.30 -7.98
CA ILE A 789 95.32 19.57 -9.23
C ILE A 789 95.59 18.07 -9.08
N ASN A 790 96.71 17.68 -8.47
CA ASN A 790 97.03 16.29 -8.19
C ASN A 790 95.93 15.62 -7.33
N ASP A 791 95.51 16.27 -6.24
CA ASP A 791 94.48 15.73 -5.34
C ASP A 791 93.08 15.68 -6.00
N ASN A 792 92.77 16.66 -6.87
CA ASN A 792 91.58 16.63 -7.73
C ASN A 792 91.63 15.48 -8.76
N SER A 793 92.82 15.09 -9.25
CA SER A 793 92.97 13.96 -10.17
C SER A 793 92.80 12.61 -9.45
N LEU A 794 93.38 12.47 -8.25
CA LEU A 794 93.36 11.25 -7.44
C LEU A 794 91.96 10.91 -6.90
N SER A 795 91.11 11.90 -6.72
CA SER A 795 89.72 11.72 -6.26
C SER A 795 88.73 11.33 -7.35
N ILE A 796 89.14 11.33 -8.63
CA ILE A 796 88.24 11.20 -9.79
C ILE A 796 88.63 10.05 -10.75
N LEU A 797 89.90 9.63 -10.80
CA LEU A 797 90.41 8.71 -11.82
C LEU A 797 90.53 7.24 -11.38
N SER A 798 89.81 6.34 -12.04
CA SER A 798 89.89 4.88 -11.82
C SER A 798 91.03 4.21 -12.60
N HIS A 799 92.13 3.87 -11.90
CA HIS A 799 93.26 3.00 -12.26
C HIS A 799 94.04 3.20 -13.59
N ASP A 800 93.41 3.44 -14.74
CA ASP A 800 94.03 3.33 -16.08
C ASP A 800 94.87 4.55 -16.53
N GLN A 801 95.21 5.48 -15.62
CA GLN A 801 95.96 6.71 -15.95
C GLN A 801 97.29 6.84 -15.21
N ILE A 802 98.02 5.71 -15.11
CA ILE A 802 99.42 5.58 -14.65
C ILE A 802 100.40 6.55 -15.37
N ARG A 803 100.02 7.12 -16.53
CA ARG A 803 100.78 8.19 -17.20
C ARG A 803 100.69 9.53 -16.46
N GLN A 804 99.51 9.99 -16.06
CA GLN A 804 99.36 11.30 -15.39
C GLN A 804 100.08 11.35 -14.05
N THR A 805 100.13 10.24 -13.30
CA THR A 805 100.92 10.14 -12.07
C THR A 805 102.43 10.29 -12.29
N ASN A 806 102.94 9.95 -13.49
CA ASN A 806 104.33 10.23 -13.85
C ASN A 806 104.52 11.69 -14.26
N ASP A 807 103.56 12.27 -14.99
CA ASP A 807 103.60 13.68 -15.42
C ASP A 807 103.59 14.65 -14.21
N PHE A 808 102.70 14.43 -13.23
CA PHE A 808 102.70 15.19 -11.97
C PHE A 808 104.01 15.03 -11.19
N LYS A 809 104.53 13.80 -11.09
CA LYS A 809 105.78 13.55 -10.39
C LYS A 809 106.95 14.29 -11.06
N LEU A 810 107.04 14.28 -12.39
CA LEU A 810 108.07 14.99 -13.14
C LEU A 810 108.01 16.51 -12.90
N LEU A 811 106.80 17.07 -12.81
CA LEU A 811 106.62 18.49 -12.45
C LEU A 811 107.03 18.80 -11.01
N PHE A 812 106.72 17.94 -10.04
CA PHE A 812 107.18 18.10 -8.66
C PHE A 812 108.71 17.99 -8.54
N ASP A 813 109.32 17.00 -9.19
CA ASP A 813 110.77 16.80 -9.20
C ASP A 813 111.48 18.03 -9.83
N ARG A 814 110.94 18.57 -10.95
CA ARG A 814 111.43 19.80 -11.58
C ARG A 814 111.28 21.04 -10.68
N LEU A 815 110.09 21.26 -10.13
CA LEU A 815 109.79 22.41 -9.25
C LEU A 815 110.72 22.42 -8.02
N ASN A 816 110.96 21.26 -7.41
CA ASN A 816 111.89 21.12 -6.29
C ASN A 816 113.35 21.39 -6.69
N SER A 817 113.77 20.99 -7.90
CA SER A 817 115.11 21.32 -8.43
C SER A 817 115.31 22.84 -8.53
N ILE A 818 114.37 23.56 -9.16
CA ILE A 818 114.45 25.02 -9.31
C ILE A 818 114.43 25.71 -7.94
N LYS A 819 113.54 25.28 -7.02
CA LYS A 819 113.53 25.79 -5.62
C LYS A 819 114.87 25.57 -4.92
N HIS A 820 115.54 24.44 -5.11
CA HIS A 820 116.83 24.16 -4.49
C HIS A 820 117.92 25.12 -4.99
N ILE A 821 117.99 25.34 -6.31
CA ILE A 821 118.91 26.29 -6.96
C ILE A 821 118.66 27.72 -6.44
N VAL A 822 117.41 28.18 -6.48
CA VAL A 822 117.01 29.52 -5.98
C VAL A 822 117.37 29.68 -4.50
N ARG A 823 117.12 28.65 -3.67
CA ARG A 823 117.45 28.69 -2.23
C ARG A 823 118.96 28.80 -2.00
N ILE A 824 119.80 28.10 -2.77
CA ILE A 824 121.26 28.21 -2.68
C ILE A 824 121.71 29.66 -2.95
N TYR A 825 121.16 30.31 -3.97
CA TYR A 825 121.52 31.69 -4.29
C TYR A 825 120.99 32.72 -3.29
N LEU A 826 119.81 32.50 -2.69
CA LEU A 826 119.35 33.28 -1.53
C LEU A 826 120.32 33.14 -0.34
N ASP A 827 120.68 31.90 0.02
CA ASP A 827 121.60 31.59 1.12
C ASP A 827 123.03 32.14 0.89
N GLN A 828 123.42 32.39 -0.36
CA GLN A 828 124.69 33.04 -0.72
C GLN A 828 124.57 34.58 -0.65
N LEU A 829 123.50 35.16 -1.20
CA LEU A 829 123.26 36.62 -1.16
C LEU A 829 123.07 37.13 0.28
N GLU A 830 122.32 36.42 1.12
CA GLU A 830 122.16 36.76 2.54
C GLU A 830 123.51 36.83 3.26
N LYS A 831 124.39 35.84 3.05
CA LYS A 831 125.71 35.78 3.70
C LYS A 831 126.62 36.92 3.27
N LEU A 832 126.63 37.28 1.98
CA LEU A 832 127.45 38.36 1.43
C LEU A 832 127.00 39.74 1.93
N LEU A 833 125.69 39.97 2.04
CA LEU A 833 125.14 41.20 2.59
C LEU A 833 125.44 41.29 4.10
N ALA A 834 125.15 40.23 4.85
CA ALA A 834 125.41 40.17 6.29
C ALA A 834 126.89 40.33 6.68
N GLN A 835 127.84 39.82 5.86
CA GLN A 835 129.27 39.99 6.10
C GLN A 835 129.75 41.44 5.95
N ASN A 836 129.06 42.28 5.17
CA ASN A 836 129.46 43.65 4.89
C ASN A 836 128.66 44.72 5.66
N GLU A 837 127.57 44.37 6.34
CA GLU A 837 126.68 45.31 7.04
C GLU A 837 127.13 45.69 8.47
N ILE A 838 128.27 45.19 8.95
CA ILE A 838 128.80 45.49 10.30
C ILE A 838 129.13 46.98 10.53
N ASN A 839 129.27 47.80 9.48
CA ASN A 839 129.78 49.17 9.55
C ASN A 839 128.76 50.31 9.34
N GLN A 840 127.45 50.04 9.23
CA GLN A 840 126.42 51.10 9.26
C GLN A 840 125.17 50.67 10.03
N ASN A 841 124.61 51.55 10.86
CA ASN A 841 123.42 51.28 11.67
C ASN A 841 122.14 51.15 10.81
N PHE A 842 121.77 49.91 10.47
CA PHE A 842 120.42 49.52 10.06
C PHE A 842 120.00 48.22 10.78
N SER A 843 118.72 48.10 11.13
CA SER A 843 118.24 46.96 11.92
C SER A 843 117.94 45.73 11.03
N LEU A 844 118.76 44.70 11.15
CA LEU A 844 118.47 43.34 10.68
C LEU A 844 117.39 42.70 11.58
N SER A 845 116.14 43.13 11.43
CA SER A 845 115.02 42.74 12.31
C SER A 845 113.91 41.91 11.66
N ASN A 846 113.89 41.73 10.33
CA ASN A 846 112.81 41.02 9.62
C ASN A 846 113.22 39.73 8.86
N PHE A 847 114.51 39.33 8.87
CA PHE A 847 114.98 38.17 8.08
C PHE A 847 115.02 36.82 8.85
N SER A 848 114.43 36.75 10.04
CA SER A 848 114.43 35.54 10.89
C SER A 848 113.37 34.49 10.52
N GLN A 849 112.48 34.75 9.55
CA GLN A 849 111.38 33.83 9.19
C GLN A 849 111.66 32.88 8.00
N LEU A 850 112.68 33.14 7.17
CA LEU A 850 112.98 32.32 5.97
C LEU A 850 113.69 30.98 6.27
N ARG A 851 114.10 30.73 7.53
CA ARG A 851 114.84 29.52 7.91
C ARG A 851 113.98 28.30 8.25
N THR A 852 112.65 28.41 8.25
CA THR A 852 111.74 27.35 8.73
C THR A 852 110.65 26.94 7.74
N SER A 853 110.96 26.89 6.45
CA SER A 853 110.27 25.99 5.50
C SER A 853 111.22 24.86 5.09
N ASN A 854 111.00 23.67 5.64
CA ASN A 854 111.69 22.44 5.21
C ASN A 854 110.66 21.30 5.09
N ASN A 855 109.62 21.55 4.31
CA ASN A 855 108.58 20.57 4.00
C ASN A 855 109.13 19.54 3.03
N ASN A 856 109.90 18.59 3.57
CA ASN A 856 110.23 17.34 2.89
C ASN A 856 108.96 16.69 2.36
N PHE A 857 109.05 16.14 1.15
CA PHE A 857 108.02 15.31 0.54
C PHE A 857 107.56 14.21 1.51
N PRO A 858 106.29 14.17 1.95
CA PRO A 858 105.78 13.05 2.73
C PRO A 858 105.56 11.86 1.78
N VAL A 859 106.60 11.04 1.61
CA VAL A 859 106.52 9.79 0.85
C VAL A 859 105.62 8.79 1.59
N LYS A 860 104.31 8.92 1.40
CA LYS A 860 103.34 7.90 1.77
C LYS A 860 103.45 6.76 0.77
N GLN A 861 104.02 5.64 1.22
CA GLN A 861 103.87 4.36 0.54
C GLN A 861 102.48 3.80 0.85
N LYS A 862 101.83 3.28 -0.20
CA LYS A 862 100.46 2.72 -0.27
C LYS A 862 99.35 3.75 -0.45
#